data_AF-A0A835CCU0-F1
#
_entry.id   AF-A0A835CCU0-F1
#
_cell.length_a   1.000
_cell.length_b   1.000
_cell.length_c   1.000
_cell.angle_alpha   90.00
_cell.angle_beta   90.00
_cell.angle_gamma   90.00
#
_symmetry.space_group_name_H-M   'P 1'
#
loop_
_entity.id
_entity.type
_entity.pdbx_description
1 polymer ?
#
loop_
_entity_poly.entity_id
_entity_poly.type
_entity_poly.pdbx_seq_one_letter_code
_entity_poly.pdbx_strand_id
1 'polypeptide(L)'
;MDFSPTHSLSKTSPSFYPFSLSLKPNALKLLRVQPNFASQSRIFLRKPSLSRQKNPVIRATSSSNPAQNDGFVLEDVPHLTDFLPDLQSYPNPLQKRQAYVMFKKNFVTPEDVVAQNIVIQKDSPRGVHFRRAGPQEKVYFKSDEVRACIVTCGGLCPGINTVIREIVCGLNYMYGVEDILGIEEGYRGFYSKNTLKLSPKVVNDIHKRGGTFLRTSRGGHDTQKIVDNIQDREINQVYIIGGDGTQKGAARIYEEVKKRGLQVAVAGIPKTIDNDIAVIDKSFGFDTAVEEAQRAINAAHVEVESVENGVGIVKLMGRYSGFIAMYATLASRDVDCCLIPESSFYLEGKGGLFDFIEERLKENGHLVIVLAEGAGQEYVAADVHAANEKDASGNRLLLDVGPWLSQKIKDHFTQDRKMAVNMKYIDPTYMIRAIPSIASDNIYCTLLAHSAVHGAMAGYTGFTVGPVNSKHAYIPIARVTEKTNTVQLTDRMWARLLASTNQPSFLTSNDLTQEITVDKETFPLDFFFHFLRPQPPSSSSRATSPASSSSIDFWCNQTPHPDPCKQYFVSRTQRFRPKDDSEFTRLLVQLAMDQAQFMHKQAHEYGPKCVTKNQKCVFTDCLKLYDNTIFHLNQTLQTLNNNNESSFSLLLDAQTWLSAALTNIETCRSGAAELISGGEVFSAADDEASDGVRKMISNVLAVNHGMILRTQGEIESENARLEGNGDGFPMWFPRHERRLLRSNSGIVKANIVVAKDGSGHFTTVQAAIDAAAKRRVKTRFVIRVKRGIYEENIEVDKNNVNLMIVGDGMRVTIITSSKSTQDGLTTYSSATAGIDGPRFIARDITFRNTAGPQKGQAVALRSASDLSVFYRCGIEGYQDTLMAHAQRQFYRNCKISGTVDFIFGNAAVVLQNCLILARKPLDGQANMITAQGRGDPFQNSGISIINSQIRADPEFRPVARKFQTYLGRPWQQYARVVVMKTYIESLVSPLGWSPWGNSNFAQDTLYFGEYENTGPGSSTKGRVSWPGFHVITSPKEAEQFTVGSLLAGRTWLPSTGVPFTSGI
;
A
#
# COMPACT_ATOMS: atom_id res chain seq x y z
N MET A 1 -7.05 -58.33 9.08
CA MET A 1 -8.23 -57.89 8.32
C MET A 1 -7.85 -56.60 7.60
N ASP A 2 -7.03 -56.60 6.55
CA ASP A 2 -6.95 -57.41 5.31
C ASP A 2 -7.83 -56.81 4.19
N PHE A 3 -7.47 -56.83 2.90
CA PHE A 3 -6.38 -57.54 2.19
C PHE A 3 -5.55 -56.61 1.27
N SER A 4 -4.46 -57.16 0.72
CA SER A 4 -3.44 -56.45 -0.08
C SER A 4 -3.48 -56.88 -1.59
N PRO A 5 -2.43 -56.82 -2.46
CA PRO A 5 -2.63 -56.39 -3.86
C PRO A 5 -2.09 -57.37 -4.94
N THR A 6 -1.97 -56.88 -6.18
CA THR A 6 -1.30 -57.54 -7.34
C THR A 6 -0.36 -56.52 -8.04
N HIS A 7 0.72 -56.84 -8.76
CA HIS A 7 1.57 -58.04 -8.99
C HIS A 7 2.83 -57.57 -9.81
N SER A 8 3.97 -58.27 -9.96
CA SER A 8 4.57 -59.45 -9.28
C SER A 8 6.00 -59.75 -9.79
N LEU A 9 6.96 -60.09 -8.89
CA LEU A 9 8.20 -60.88 -9.15
C LEU A 9 9.32 -60.19 -9.98
N SER A 10 10.62 -60.55 -9.93
CA SER A 10 11.42 -61.69 -9.39
C SER A 10 12.91 -61.25 -9.14
N LYS A 11 13.92 -61.98 -8.62
CA LYS A 11 14.09 -63.33 -8.01
C LYS A 11 15.48 -63.48 -7.29
N THR A 12 15.55 -64.26 -6.20
CA THR A 12 16.71 -65.07 -5.68
C THR A 12 18.07 -64.47 -5.22
N SER A 13 18.70 -65.19 -4.27
CA SER A 13 20.01 -65.02 -3.56
C SER A 13 20.82 -66.36 -3.67
N PRO A 14 21.86 -66.78 -2.86
CA PRO A 14 22.58 -66.15 -1.72
C PRO A 14 24.13 -66.44 -1.52
N SER A 15 24.81 -65.58 -0.73
CA SER A 15 25.76 -65.89 0.39
C SER A 15 27.22 -66.45 0.28
N PHE A 16 28.02 -66.06 1.30
CA PHE A 16 29.24 -66.64 1.93
C PHE A 16 30.71 -66.30 1.50
N TYR A 17 31.60 -66.45 2.50
CA TYR A 17 32.98 -65.94 2.73
C TYR A 17 34.11 -66.95 2.29
N PRO A 18 35.43 -66.80 2.64
CA PRO A 18 36.40 -65.66 2.57
C PRO A 18 37.76 -66.07 1.93
N PHE A 19 38.78 -65.19 1.88
CA PHE A 19 40.15 -65.45 2.42
C PHE A 19 41.08 -64.19 2.38
N SER A 20 42.27 -64.29 2.98
CA SER A 20 43.24 -63.22 3.23
C SER A 20 44.61 -63.42 2.55
N LEU A 21 45.40 -62.34 2.39
CA LEU A 21 46.88 -62.42 2.37
C LEU A 21 47.53 -61.12 2.89
N SER A 22 48.85 -61.14 3.10
CA SER A 22 49.61 -60.20 3.96
C SER A 22 50.99 -59.90 3.37
N LEU A 23 51.57 -58.72 3.65
CA LEU A 23 53.00 -58.53 4.00
C LEU A 23 53.34 -57.07 4.43
N LYS A 24 54.56 -56.89 4.96
CA LYS A 24 55.20 -55.70 5.60
C LYS A 24 56.75 -55.86 5.46
N PRO A 25 57.62 -54.98 6.01
CA PRO A 25 57.72 -53.50 5.96
C PRO A 25 59.16 -53.04 5.58
N ASN A 26 59.51 -51.76 5.79
CA ASN A 26 60.89 -51.34 6.10
C ASN A 26 60.91 -50.01 6.91
N ALA A 27 62.05 -49.59 7.49
CA ALA A 27 62.13 -48.36 8.31
C ALA A 27 63.56 -47.79 8.55
N LEU A 28 63.77 -46.51 8.20
CA LEU A 28 64.81 -45.60 8.74
C LEU A 28 64.13 -44.24 9.03
N LYS A 29 64.33 -43.52 10.15
CA LYS A 29 65.54 -43.10 10.91
C LYS A 29 66.34 -41.97 10.23
N LEU A 30 66.94 -40.99 10.94
CA LEU A 30 66.77 -40.42 12.30
C LEU A 30 67.76 -39.24 12.41
N LEU A 31 67.40 -38.04 12.90
CA LEU A 31 68.36 -37.13 13.55
C LEU A 31 67.68 -36.06 14.43
N ARG A 32 68.38 -35.62 15.48
CA ARG A 32 68.02 -34.51 16.39
C ARG A 32 68.82 -33.27 16.00
N VAL A 33 68.40 -32.09 16.47
CA VAL A 33 69.23 -31.17 17.29
C VAL A 33 68.34 -30.06 17.90
N GLN A 34 68.55 -29.75 19.17
CA GLN A 34 68.24 -28.45 19.79
C GLN A 34 69.56 -27.74 20.07
N PRO A 35 69.56 -26.41 20.17
CA PRO A 35 69.93 -25.88 21.48
C PRO A 35 69.00 -24.74 21.97
N ASN A 36 68.98 -24.55 23.29
CA ASN A 36 68.42 -23.36 23.93
C ASN A 36 69.36 -22.16 23.71
N PHE A 37 68.80 -20.95 23.76
CA PHE A 37 69.51 -19.80 24.34
C PHE A 37 68.53 -18.95 25.15
N ALA A 38 69.00 -18.41 26.26
CA ALA A 38 68.26 -17.49 27.11
C ALA A 38 69.15 -16.27 27.44
N SER A 39 68.52 -15.13 27.68
CA SER A 39 69.18 -13.97 28.29
C SER A 39 68.21 -13.21 29.20
N GLN A 40 68.76 -12.51 30.20
CA GLN A 40 68.01 -11.79 31.23
C GLN A 40 68.47 -10.34 31.30
N SER A 41 67.52 -9.40 31.41
CA SER A 41 67.64 -8.12 32.15
C SER A 41 66.31 -7.36 32.04
N ARG A 42 65.53 -7.16 33.12
CA ARG A 42 65.73 -6.37 34.36
C ARG A 42 65.34 -4.89 34.23
N ILE A 43 64.17 -4.59 34.82
CA ILE A 43 63.90 -3.45 35.73
C ILE A 43 64.01 -2.02 35.15
N PHE A 44 62.91 -1.27 35.17
CA PHE A 44 62.87 0.01 35.91
C PHE A 44 61.47 0.34 36.47
N LEU A 45 61.44 0.94 37.65
CA LEU A 45 60.23 1.35 38.36
C LEU A 45 59.89 2.83 38.09
N ARG A 46 58.60 3.16 37.88
CA ARG A 46 58.02 4.46 38.28
C ARG A 46 56.48 4.43 38.31
N LYS A 47 55.91 4.73 39.48
CA LYS A 47 54.59 5.38 39.65
C LYS A 47 54.74 6.87 39.24
N PRO A 48 53.68 7.60 38.78
CA PRO A 48 52.67 8.11 39.73
C PRO A 48 51.24 8.40 39.18
N SER A 49 50.42 8.92 40.11
CA SER A 49 49.28 9.84 39.92
C SER A 49 48.04 9.41 39.13
N LEU A 50 46.91 9.37 39.83
CA LEU A 50 45.59 9.61 39.24
C LEU A 50 45.52 11.01 38.60
N SER A 51 44.86 11.12 37.44
CA SER A 51 44.17 12.36 37.07
C SER A 51 42.81 12.01 36.46
N ARG A 52 41.81 12.86 36.75
CA ARG A 52 40.38 12.57 36.54
C ARG A 52 39.91 13.12 35.20
N GLN A 53 40.24 12.45 34.09
CA GLN A 53 39.75 12.84 32.77
C GLN A 53 38.32 12.34 32.52
N LYS A 54 37.52 13.19 31.86
CA LYS A 54 36.14 12.88 31.43
C LYS A 54 36.20 12.09 30.13
N ASN A 55 35.34 11.07 29.98
CA ASN A 55 35.20 10.36 28.71
C ASN A 55 34.79 11.33 27.59
N PRO A 56 35.53 11.40 26.47
CA PRO A 56 35.08 12.12 25.29
C PRO A 56 34.02 11.32 24.54
N VAL A 57 33.03 12.00 23.95
CA VAL A 57 32.14 11.40 22.94
C VAL A 57 32.98 11.06 21.72
N ILE A 58 32.88 9.82 21.22
CA ILE A 58 33.64 9.36 20.06
C ILE A 58 33.05 10.00 18.79
N ARG A 59 33.66 11.10 18.34
CA ARG A 59 33.51 11.58 16.96
C ARG A 59 34.41 10.76 16.05
N ALA A 60 33.84 10.06 15.07
CA ALA A 60 34.59 9.41 14.01
C ALA A 60 35.25 10.47 13.11
N THR A 61 36.58 10.55 13.12
CA THR A 61 37.35 11.49 12.30
C THR A 61 38.30 10.74 11.36
N SER A 62 37.91 10.60 10.09
CA SER A 62 38.72 9.90 9.07
C SER A 62 38.64 10.49 7.65
N SER A 63 38.69 11.82 7.52
CA SER A 63 39.20 12.50 6.31
C SER A 63 39.52 13.97 6.60
N SER A 64 40.53 14.51 5.92
CA SER A 64 41.01 15.88 6.11
C SER A 64 40.28 16.87 5.21
N ASN A 65 39.28 17.56 5.76
CA ASN A 65 38.80 18.85 5.28
C ASN A 65 38.12 19.61 6.44
N PRO A 66 38.00 20.96 6.39
CA PRO A 66 37.34 21.74 7.44
C PRO A 66 35.88 21.29 7.60
N ALA A 67 35.54 20.72 8.77
CA ALA A 67 34.31 19.98 8.94
C ALA A 67 33.07 20.90 8.95
N GLN A 68 32.33 20.90 7.85
CA GLN A 68 30.92 21.29 7.84
C GLN A 68 30.16 20.30 8.73
N ASN A 69 29.78 20.74 9.93
CA ASN A 69 29.15 19.88 10.95
C ASN A 69 27.70 19.56 10.53
N ASP A 70 27.53 18.50 9.74
CA ASP A 70 26.27 18.04 9.14
C ASP A 70 25.17 17.61 10.14
N GLY A 71 25.50 17.64 11.43
CA GLY A 71 24.58 17.32 12.52
C GLY A 71 24.28 15.82 12.67
N PHE A 72 25.08 14.94 12.08
CA PHE A 72 24.99 13.51 12.33
C PHE A 72 25.38 13.17 13.77
N VAL A 73 24.44 12.59 14.53
CA VAL A 73 24.64 12.12 15.90
C VAL A 73 24.31 10.64 15.97
N LEU A 74 25.29 9.79 16.26
CA LEU A 74 25.06 8.38 16.59
C LEU A 74 24.81 8.24 18.10
N GLU A 75 23.57 7.94 18.48
CA GLU A 75 23.23 7.49 19.82
C GLU A 75 23.51 5.98 19.93
N ASP A 76 24.78 5.66 20.18
CA ASP A 76 25.25 4.27 20.23
C ASP A 76 24.87 3.56 21.53
N VAL A 77 24.88 2.22 21.48
CA VAL A 77 24.59 1.33 22.61
C VAL A 77 25.88 0.81 23.26
N PRO A 78 25.90 0.61 24.60
CA PRO A 78 27.09 0.10 25.28
C PRO A 78 27.49 -1.30 24.80
N HIS A 79 28.79 -1.56 24.83
CA HIS A 79 29.39 -2.85 24.50
C HIS A 79 30.23 -3.36 25.67
N LEU A 80 30.36 -4.67 25.83
CA LEU A 80 31.09 -5.25 26.98
C LEU A 80 32.56 -4.80 27.01
N THR A 81 33.18 -4.56 25.85
CA THR A 81 34.57 -4.05 25.77
C THR A 81 34.76 -2.66 26.37
N ASP A 82 33.69 -1.88 26.57
CA ASP A 82 33.76 -0.53 27.14
C ASP A 82 34.19 -0.54 28.61
N PHE A 83 34.10 -1.70 29.27
CA PHE A 83 34.53 -1.95 30.65
C PHE A 83 35.29 -3.27 30.85
N LEU A 84 35.35 -4.14 29.83
CA LEU A 84 36.15 -5.37 29.78
C LEU A 84 36.98 -5.41 28.47
N PRO A 85 38.03 -4.58 28.33
CA PRO A 85 38.69 -4.33 27.05
C PRO A 85 39.39 -5.56 26.45
N ASP A 86 39.88 -6.47 27.29
CA ASP A 86 40.62 -7.67 26.87
C ASP A 86 39.71 -8.85 26.43
N LEU A 87 38.41 -8.60 26.21
CA LEU A 87 37.46 -9.62 25.78
C LEU A 87 37.77 -10.21 24.39
N GLN A 88 38.01 -11.52 24.36
CA GLN A 88 38.19 -12.27 23.12
C GLN A 88 36.88 -12.26 22.28
N SER A 89 37.03 -12.08 20.97
CA SER A 89 35.96 -12.24 19.99
C SER A 89 36.14 -13.51 19.16
N TYR A 90 35.01 -14.10 18.76
CA TYR A 90 34.93 -15.36 18.03
C TYR A 90 34.15 -15.18 16.72
N PRO A 91 34.41 -15.97 15.66
CA PRO A 91 33.57 -15.97 14.45
C PRO A 91 32.14 -16.41 14.77
N ASN A 92 31.13 -15.68 14.27
CA ASN A 92 29.73 -15.99 14.53
C ASN A 92 29.36 -17.38 13.97
N PRO A 93 28.81 -18.33 14.77
CA PRO A 93 28.37 -19.65 14.31
C PRO A 93 27.45 -19.65 13.08
N LEU A 94 26.67 -18.58 12.89
CA LEU A 94 25.82 -18.38 11.71
C LEU A 94 26.58 -18.43 10.38
N GLN A 95 27.87 -18.08 10.35
CA GLN A 95 28.71 -18.17 9.15
C GLN A 95 28.78 -19.61 8.57
N LYS A 96 28.46 -20.63 9.37
CA LYS A 96 28.46 -22.04 8.97
C LYS A 96 27.05 -22.63 8.78
N ARG A 97 25.98 -21.87 9.06
CA ARG A 97 24.58 -22.33 8.93
C ARG A 97 24.07 -22.10 7.51
N GLN A 98 23.54 -23.14 6.86
CA GLN A 98 23.09 -23.10 5.45
C GLN A 98 22.17 -21.91 5.11
N ALA A 99 21.22 -21.56 5.98
CA ALA A 99 20.31 -20.43 5.81
C ALA A 99 21.02 -19.07 5.69
N TYR A 100 22.20 -18.93 6.33
CA TYR A 100 22.98 -17.69 6.35
C TYR A 100 24.13 -17.70 5.32
N VAL A 101 24.62 -18.88 4.91
CA VAL A 101 25.66 -19.04 3.89
C VAL A 101 25.20 -18.62 2.48
N MET A 102 23.91 -18.80 2.15
CA MET A 102 23.43 -18.65 0.77
C MET A 102 23.33 -17.19 0.26
N PHE A 103 23.47 -16.18 1.11
CA PHE A 103 23.37 -14.76 0.73
C PHE A 103 24.58 -13.96 1.20
N LYS A 104 25.36 -13.40 0.25
CA LYS A 104 26.63 -12.68 0.50
C LYS A 104 26.52 -11.32 1.23
N LYS A 105 25.38 -11.01 1.87
CA LYS A 105 25.12 -9.75 2.60
C LYS A 105 24.21 -9.95 3.83
N ASN A 106 24.41 -11.03 4.57
CA ASN A 106 23.56 -11.39 5.72
C ASN A 106 23.99 -10.79 7.06
N PHE A 107 25.25 -10.39 7.21
CA PHE A 107 25.73 -9.72 8.42
C PHE A 107 25.56 -8.20 8.31
N VAL A 108 25.21 -7.57 9.44
CA VAL A 108 25.15 -6.12 9.60
C VAL A 108 26.56 -5.61 9.89
N THR A 109 26.97 -4.47 9.33
CA THR A 109 28.30 -3.90 9.62
C THR A 109 28.27 -2.98 10.85
N PRO A 110 29.41 -2.69 11.50
CA PRO A 110 29.49 -1.64 12.51
C PRO A 110 29.19 -0.21 12.00
N GLU A 111 29.14 0.02 10.68
CA GLU A 111 28.78 1.32 10.09
C GLU A 111 27.31 1.41 9.66
N ASP A 112 26.55 0.31 9.77
CA ASP A 112 25.12 0.29 9.48
C ASP A 112 24.34 1.03 10.58
N VAL A 113 23.77 2.19 10.23
CA VAL A 113 22.93 3.01 11.11
C VAL A 113 21.53 3.24 10.56
N VAL A 114 20.60 3.61 11.43
CA VAL A 114 19.19 3.89 11.15
C VAL A 114 18.87 5.29 11.69
N ALA A 115 18.48 6.23 10.83
CA ALA A 115 18.07 7.57 11.26
C ALA A 115 16.77 7.51 12.08
N GLN A 116 16.66 8.34 13.13
CA GLN A 116 15.43 8.51 13.90
C GLN A 116 14.38 9.30 13.10
N ASN A 117 14.81 10.35 12.40
CA ASN A 117 13.96 11.15 11.52
C ASN A 117 14.42 11.00 10.07
N ILE A 118 13.57 10.45 9.20
CA ILE A 118 13.81 10.39 7.74
C ILE A 118 13.17 11.55 6.97
N VAL A 119 12.25 12.28 7.61
CA VAL A 119 11.71 13.54 7.11
C VAL A 119 12.44 14.66 7.85
N ILE A 120 13.29 15.39 7.13
CA ILE A 120 14.05 16.53 7.63
C ILE A 120 13.92 17.68 6.63
N GLN A 121 14.06 18.93 7.10
CA GLN A 121 14.14 20.07 6.19
C GLN A 121 15.50 20.08 5.50
N LYS A 122 15.55 20.59 4.26
CA LYS A 122 16.72 20.53 3.36
C LYS A 122 18.04 20.95 4.02
N ASP A 123 18.00 22.02 4.82
CA ASP A 123 19.17 22.65 5.42
C ASP A 123 19.23 22.43 6.95
N SER A 124 18.43 21.49 7.48
CA SER A 124 18.43 21.09 8.90
C SER A 124 19.45 19.97 9.20
N PRO A 125 19.98 19.87 10.43
CA PRO A 125 20.96 18.85 10.80
C PRO A 125 20.41 17.43 10.62
N ARG A 126 21.28 16.50 10.19
CA ARG A 126 20.91 15.08 9.94
C ARG A 126 20.34 14.35 11.17
N GLY A 127 20.65 14.82 12.37
CA GLY A 127 20.02 14.40 13.61
C GLY A 127 20.47 13.02 14.12
N VAL A 128 19.66 12.49 15.04
CA VAL A 128 19.92 11.24 15.76
C VAL A 128 19.80 10.03 14.84
N HIS A 129 20.78 9.13 14.97
CA HIS A 129 20.84 7.83 14.33
C HIS A 129 21.12 6.77 15.40
N PHE A 130 20.56 5.58 15.23
CA PHE A 130 20.78 4.40 16.07
C PHE A 130 21.55 3.33 15.31
N ARG A 131 22.26 2.46 16.02
CA ARG A 131 22.96 1.32 15.43
C ARG A 131 21.96 0.30 14.87
N ARG A 132 22.14 -0.17 13.63
CA ARG A 132 21.25 -1.17 13.03
C ARG A 132 21.34 -2.51 13.77
N ALA A 133 20.20 -3.13 14.05
CA ALA A 133 20.14 -4.45 14.67
C ALA A 133 20.22 -5.59 13.65
N GLY A 134 20.78 -6.72 14.08
CA GLY A 134 20.99 -7.92 13.27
C GLY A 134 22.30 -8.64 13.61
N PRO A 135 22.57 -9.79 12.96
CA PRO A 135 23.76 -10.58 13.25
C PRO A 135 25.04 -9.85 12.83
N GLN A 136 26.02 -9.79 13.74
CA GLN A 136 27.38 -9.31 13.48
C GLN A 136 28.29 -10.48 13.05
N GLU A 137 29.38 -10.21 12.33
CA GLU A 137 30.33 -11.26 11.91
C GLU A 137 31.08 -11.89 13.09
N LYS A 138 31.24 -11.15 14.19
CA LYS A 138 31.89 -11.57 15.42
C LYS A 138 30.88 -11.69 16.56
N VAL A 139 31.19 -12.54 17.53
CA VAL A 139 30.46 -12.71 18.80
C VAL A 139 31.44 -12.69 19.97
N TYR A 140 30.98 -12.30 21.16
CA TYR A 140 31.80 -12.18 22.38
C TYR A 140 31.43 -13.24 23.45
N PHE A 141 30.63 -14.24 23.06
CA PHE A 141 30.32 -15.43 23.83
C PHE A 141 30.45 -16.67 22.94
N LYS A 142 31.05 -17.76 23.43
CA LYS A 142 30.93 -19.08 22.79
C LYS A 142 29.61 -19.73 23.20
N SER A 143 29.02 -20.52 22.32
CA SER A 143 27.64 -21.03 22.49
C SER A 143 27.49 -22.04 23.62
N ASP A 144 28.56 -22.77 23.92
CA ASP A 144 28.76 -23.70 25.03
C ASP A 144 29.06 -23.00 26.37
N GLU A 145 29.48 -21.73 26.33
CA GLU A 145 29.76 -20.90 27.51
C GLU A 145 28.56 -20.00 27.89
N VAL A 146 27.50 -19.91 27.06
CA VAL A 146 26.33 -19.09 27.38
C VAL A 146 25.39 -19.79 28.36
N ARG A 147 25.13 -19.13 29.50
CA ARG A 147 23.96 -19.37 30.34
C ARG A 147 23.05 -18.14 30.27
N ALA A 148 21.96 -18.28 29.53
CA ALA A 148 21.00 -17.21 29.32
C ALA A 148 19.82 -17.30 30.30
N CYS A 149 19.25 -16.17 30.72
CA CYS A 149 17.96 -16.14 31.40
C CYS A 149 16.96 -15.16 30.76
N ILE A 150 15.67 -15.48 30.85
CA ILE A 150 14.55 -14.69 30.33
C ILE A 150 13.59 -14.40 31.48
N VAL A 151 13.17 -13.14 31.63
CA VAL A 151 12.22 -12.70 32.66
C VAL A 151 11.11 -11.84 32.04
N THR A 152 9.87 -12.01 32.51
CA THR A 152 8.71 -11.20 32.11
C THR A 152 8.11 -10.45 33.29
N CYS A 153 7.98 -9.13 33.17
CA CYS A 153 7.52 -8.22 34.23
C CYS A 153 6.36 -7.32 33.78
N GLY A 154 5.57 -6.86 34.76
CA GLY A 154 4.45 -5.95 34.56
C GLY A 154 3.19 -6.60 33.99
N GLY A 155 2.22 -5.78 33.55
CA GLY A 155 0.94 -6.25 33.00
C GLY A 155 1.08 -6.96 31.65
N LEU A 156 0.16 -7.89 31.39
CA LEU A 156 0.14 -8.72 30.17
C LEU A 156 0.06 -7.89 28.88
N CYS A 157 0.44 -8.52 27.78
CA CYS A 157 0.48 -8.02 26.42
C CYS A 157 0.41 -9.24 25.48
N PRO A 158 -0.30 -9.18 24.33
CA PRO A 158 -0.17 -10.19 23.28
C PRO A 158 1.29 -10.32 22.81
N GLY A 159 1.71 -11.52 22.42
CA GLY A 159 3.06 -11.76 21.87
C GLY A 159 4.19 -11.98 22.87
N ILE A 160 3.99 -11.81 24.19
CA ILE A 160 5.06 -12.12 25.19
C ILE A 160 5.56 -13.57 25.03
N ASN A 161 4.65 -14.54 24.91
CA ASN A 161 5.02 -15.93 24.67
C ASN A 161 5.76 -16.16 23.36
N THR A 162 5.46 -15.38 22.31
CA THR A 162 6.20 -15.42 21.04
C THR A 162 7.61 -14.87 21.21
N VAL A 163 7.79 -13.76 21.94
CA VAL A 163 9.11 -13.24 22.29
C VAL A 163 9.93 -14.26 23.09
N ILE A 164 9.36 -14.88 24.12
CA ILE A 164 10.05 -15.95 24.89
C ILE A 164 10.45 -17.10 23.94
N ARG A 165 9.52 -17.56 23.10
CA ARG A 165 9.76 -18.67 22.16
C ARG A 165 10.91 -18.35 21.22
N GLU A 166 10.91 -17.20 20.56
CA GLU A 166 11.92 -16.88 19.55
C GLU A 166 13.28 -16.48 20.15
N ILE A 167 13.35 -16.06 21.43
CA ILE A 167 14.64 -15.97 22.15
C ILE A 167 15.21 -17.39 22.36
N VAL A 168 14.40 -18.32 22.89
CA VAL A 168 14.85 -19.71 23.15
C VAL A 168 15.20 -20.46 21.85
N CYS A 169 14.36 -20.35 20.83
CA CYS A 169 14.61 -20.90 19.50
C CYS A 169 15.80 -20.22 18.82
N GLY A 170 15.97 -18.91 18.98
CA GLY A 170 17.11 -18.18 18.43
C GLY A 170 18.43 -18.61 19.06
N LEU A 171 18.52 -18.58 20.39
CA LEU A 171 19.69 -19.06 21.15
C LEU A 171 20.06 -20.50 20.78
N ASN A 172 19.10 -21.42 20.76
CA ASN A 172 19.37 -22.84 20.51
C ASN A 172 19.61 -23.16 19.02
N TYR A 173 18.72 -22.76 18.11
CA TYR A 173 18.82 -23.15 16.70
C TYR A 173 19.82 -22.31 15.90
N MET A 174 19.92 -21.00 16.15
CA MET A 174 20.90 -20.17 15.44
C MET A 174 22.29 -20.41 16.01
N TYR A 175 22.46 -20.16 17.32
CA TYR A 175 23.77 -20.14 17.97
C TYR A 175 24.21 -21.49 18.53
N GLY A 176 23.31 -22.33 19.05
CA GLY A 176 23.66 -23.62 19.66
C GLY A 176 23.74 -23.59 21.19
N VAL A 177 23.10 -22.61 21.83
CA VAL A 177 23.05 -22.49 23.29
C VAL A 177 22.04 -23.49 23.88
N GLU A 178 22.44 -24.25 24.90
CA GLU A 178 21.58 -25.26 25.56
C GLU A 178 21.20 -24.95 27.01
N ASP A 179 21.87 -24.00 27.67
CA ASP A 179 21.54 -23.59 29.04
C ASP A 179 20.77 -22.27 29.07
N ILE A 180 19.44 -22.38 28.99
CA ILE A 180 18.51 -21.25 28.93
C ILE A 180 17.50 -21.40 30.07
N LEU A 181 17.36 -20.35 30.88
CA LEU A 181 16.56 -20.33 32.10
C LEU A 181 15.39 -19.35 31.99
N GLY A 182 14.22 -19.76 32.48
CA GLY A 182 13.08 -18.89 32.75
C GLY A 182 13.09 -18.44 34.20
N ILE A 183 13.00 -17.14 34.44
CA ILE A 183 12.82 -16.55 35.77
C ILE A 183 11.32 -16.34 35.99
N GLU A 184 10.74 -17.08 36.95
CA GLU A 184 9.31 -17.04 37.21
C GLU A 184 8.87 -15.83 38.06
N GLU A 185 7.69 -15.28 37.78
CA GLU A 185 7.11 -14.15 38.55
C GLU A 185 7.95 -12.85 38.54
N GLY A 186 8.55 -12.53 37.40
CA GLY A 186 9.24 -11.25 37.21
C GLY A 186 10.50 -11.09 38.07
N TYR A 187 10.83 -9.85 38.43
CA TYR A 187 12.09 -9.55 39.14
C TYR A 187 12.25 -10.24 40.49
N ARG A 188 11.15 -10.46 41.22
CA ARG A 188 11.17 -11.18 42.49
C ARG A 188 11.63 -12.64 42.29
N GLY A 189 11.43 -13.21 41.10
CA GLY A 189 11.85 -14.55 40.72
C GLY A 189 13.35 -14.82 40.85
N PHE A 190 14.19 -13.79 40.65
CA PHE A 190 15.64 -13.95 40.79
C PHE A 190 16.04 -14.44 42.19
N TYR A 191 15.35 -14.01 43.25
CA TYR A 191 15.75 -14.25 44.64
C TYR A 191 14.68 -14.93 45.52
N SER A 192 13.52 -15.30 44.96
CA SER A 192 12.43 -15.95 45.73
C SER A 192 11.94 -17.30 45.19
N LYS A 193 12.36 -17.70 43.98
CA LYS A 193 11.91 -18.94 43.33
C LYS A 193 13.02 -19.62 42.53
N ASN A 194 12.78 -20.91 42.25
CA ASN A 194 13.60 -21.70 41.34
C ASN A 194 13.45 -21.21 39.90
N THR A 195 14.41 -21.53 39.05
CA THR A 195 14.34 -21.29 37.60
C THR A 195 13.70 -22.47 36.87
N LEU A 196 13.10 -22.19 35.71
CA LEU A 196 12.59 -23.21 34.80
C LEU A 196 13.58 -23.42 33.65
N LYS A 197 14.08 -24.64 33.40
CA LYS A 197 14.94 -24.88 32.22
C LYS A 197 14.11 -24.84 30.94
N LEU A 198 14.50 -23.95 30.03
CA LEU A 198 13.85 -23.72 28.74
C LEU A 198 14.59 -24.45 27.63
N SER A 199 13.83 -24.94 26.65
CA SER A 199 14.34 -25.52 25.40
C SER A 199 13.28 -25.36 24.32
N PRO A 200 13.61 -25.47 23.02
CA PRO A 200 12.61 -25.36 21.95
C PRO A 200 11.42 -26.33 22.10
N LYS A 201 11.62 -27.49 22.72
CA LYS A 201 10.55 -28.44 23.05
C LYS A 201 9.58 -27.89 24.10
N VAL A 202 10.06 -27.16 25.11
CA VAL A 202 9.24 -26.54 26.17
C VAL A 202 8.45 -25.34 25.61
N VAL A 203 9.06 -24.53 24.74
CA VAL A 203 8.42 -23.33 24.18
C VAL A 203 7.66 -23.56 22.87
N ASN A 204 7.62 -24.79 22.34
CA ASN A 204 7.17 -25.05 20.97
C ASN A 204 5.81 -24.40 20.64
N ASP A 205 4.84 -24.54 21.53
CA ASP A 205 3.44 -24.11 21.31
C ASP A 205 3.02 -22.89 22.15
N ILE A 206 3.90 -22.29 22.96
CA ILE A 206 3.48 -21.19 23.87
C ILE A 206 3.01 -19.94 23.10
N HIS A 207 3.55 -19.70 21.89
CA HIS A 207 3.11 -18.63 20.98
C HIS A 207 1.62 -18.69 20.59
N LYS A 208 0.99 -19.87 20.72
CA LYS A 208 -0.45 -20.07 20.45
C LYS A 208 -1.35 -19.64 21.62
N ARG A 209 -0.75 -19.13 22.71
CA ARG A 209 -1.42 -18.74 23.96
C ARG A 209 -1.06 -17.29 24.28
N GLY A 210 -2.00 -16.51 24.77
CA GLY A 210 -1.72 -15.19 25.31
C GLY A 210 -1.11 -15.23 26.72
N GLY A 211 -0.92 -14.04 27.29
CA GLY A 211 -0.24 -13.88 28.58
C GLY A 211 1.24 -14.27 28.56
N THR A 212 1.76 -14.78 29.67
CA THR A 212 3.15 -15.28 29.78
C THR A 212 3.21 -16.62 30.52
N PHE A 213 3.88 -17.59 29.90
CA PHE A 213 4.18 -18.90 30.45
C PHE A 213 5.09 -18.83 31.70
N LEU A 214 5.95 -17.81 31.81
CA LEU A 214 6.84 -17.60 32.96
C LEU A 214 6.17 -16.90 34.16
N ARG A 215 4.86 -16.62 34.08
CA ARG A 215 4.15 -15.73 35.02
C ARG A 215 4.77 -14.32 35.02
N THR A 216 4.23 -13.39 35.81
CA THR A 216 4.72 -12.00 35.90
C THR A 216 4.35 -11.39 37.24
N SER A 217 5.05 -10.32 37.64
CA SER A 217 4.73 -9.51 38.83
C SER A 217 4.76 -8.01 38.51
N ARG A 218 4.14 -7.22 39.39
CA ARG A 218 4.45 -5.78 39.58
C ARG A 218 5.38 -5.65 40.81
N GLY A 219 6.20 -4.61 40.86
CA GLY A 219 7.20 -4.42 41.90
C GLY A 219 8.27 -5.52 41.96
N GLY A 220 8.90 -5.69 43.13
CA GLY A 220 9.89 -6.76 43.37
C GLY A 220 11.27 -6.55 42.75
N HIS A 221 11.63 -5.32 42.37
CA HIS A 221 12.96 -4.99 41.88
C HIS A 221 13.92 -4.70 43.05
N ASP A 222 14.95 -5.54 43.20
CA ASP A 222 16.08 -5.34 44.11
C ASP A 222 17.39 -5.53 43.34
N THR A 223 18.06 -4.45 42.97
CA THR A 223 19.22 -4.51 42.06
C THR A 223 20.35 -5.38 42.60
N GLN A 224 20.61 -5.34 43.92
CA GLN A 224 21.70 -6.14 44.50
C GLN A 224 21.31 -7.62 44.43
N LYS A 225 20.17 -8.02 45.02
CA LYS A 225 19.75 -9.44 45.03
C LYS A 225 19.59 -10.03 43.62
N ILE A 226 19.19 -9.23 42.64
CA ILE A 226 19.11 -9.65 41.23
C ILE A 226 20.50 -9.90 40.65
N VAL A 227 21.45 -8.98 40.82
CA VAL A 227 22.81 -9.13 40.27
C VAL A 227 23.63 -10.17 41.04
N ASP A 228 23.40 -10.32 42.34
CA ASP A 228 23.91 -11.44 43.14
C ASP A 228 23.44 -12.77 42.54
N ASN A 229 22.13 -12.96 42.31
CA ASN A 229 21.61 -14.19 41.72
C ASN A 229 21.93 -14.37 40.22
N ILE A 230 22.35 -13.32 39.51
CA ILE A 230 22.94 -13.44 38.17
C ILE A 230 24.36 -14.01 38.29
N GLN A 231 25.17 -13.49 39.22
CA GLN A 231 26.55 -13.90 39.47
C GLN A 231 26.65 -15.31 40.08
N ASP A 232 25.90 -15.60 41.14
CA ASP A 232 25.86 -16.90 41.86
C ASP A 232 25.38 -18.06 40.98
N ARG A 233 24.64 -17.75 39.90
CA ARG A 233 24.12 -18.72 38.93
C ARG A 233 24.92 -18.71 37.63
N GLU A 234 26.00 -17.93 37.52
CA GLU A 234 26.86 -17.79 36.35
C GLU A 234 26.10 -17.36 35.07
N ILE A 235 25.01 -16.59 35.23
CA ILE A 235 24.17 -16.12 34.12
C ILE A 235 24.90 -14.99 33.40
N ASN A 236 25.17 -15.15 32.10
CA ASN A 236 25.92 -14.19 31.29
C ASN A 236 25.11 -13.54 30.16
N GLN A 237 23.83 -13.92 29.98
CA GLN A 237 22.88 -13.16 29.17
C GLN A 237 21.53 -13.03 29.88
N VAL A 238 20.96 -11.82 29.90
CA VAL A 238 19.75 -11.47 30.67
C VAL A 238 18.77 -10.74 29.76
N TYR A 239 17.68 -11.41 29.37
CA TYR A 239 16.64 -10.89 28.49
C TYR A 239 15.42 -10.44 29.31
N ILE A 240 15.15 -9.13 29.31
CA ILE A 240 14.18 -8.50 30.23
C ILE A 240 12.99 -7.93 29.46
N ILE A 241 11.88 -8.67 29.48
CA ILE A 241 10.65 -8.32 28.77
C ILE A 241 9.71 -7.56 29.71
N GLY A 242 9.47 -6.27 29.44
CA GLY A 242 8.60 -5.44 30.29
C GLY A 242 8.46 -3.98 29.82
N GLY A 243 7.51 -3.25 30.40
CA GLY A 243 7.31 -1.82 30.13
C GLY A 243 8.26 -0.92 30.95
N ASP A 244 8.04 0.39 30.93
CA ASP A 244 8.87 1.44 31.56
C ASP A 244 9.50 1.09 32.91
N GLY A 245 8.69 0.74 33.91
CA GLY A 245 9.20 0.40 35.25
C GLY A 245 10.12 -0.82 35.25
N THR A 246 9.97 -1.71 34.26
CA THR A 246 10.90 -2.81 34.00
C THR A 246 12.15 -2.33 33.28
N GLN A 247 12.04 -1.50 32.23
CA GLN A 247 13.23 -0.99 31.53
C GLN A 247 14.10 -0.09 32.42
N LYS A 248 13.48 0.69 33.32
CA LYS A 248 14.15 1.43 34.41
C LYS A 248 14.84 0.48 35.41
N GLY A 249 14.35 -0.74 35.58
CA GLY A 249 15.02 -1.82 36.31
C GLY A 249 16.19 -2.45 35.54
N ALA A 250 16.01 -2.69 34.24
CA ALA A 250 17.03 -3.24 33.35
C ALA A 250 18.28 -2.34 33.27
N ALA A 251 18.08 -1.02 33.18
CA ALA A 251 19.16 -0.04 33.24
C ALA A 251 19.96 -0.13 34.56
N ARG A 252 19.28 -0.28 35.71
CA ARG A 252 19.93 -0.45 37.02
C ARG A 252 20.72 -1.76 37.13
N ILE A 253 20.20 -2.84 36.55
CA ILE A 253 20.89 -4.15 36.49
C ILE A 253 22.16 -4.04 35.63
N TYR A 254 22.08 -3.41 34.46
CA TYR A 254 23.23 -3.14 33.60
C TYR A 254 24.31 -2.28 34.29
N GLU A 255 23.94 -1.16 34.93
CA GLU A 255 24.93 -0.30 35.60
C GLU A 255 25.58 -0.99 36.81
N GLU A 256 24.86 -1.86 37.54
CA GLU A 256 25.46 -2.66 38.63
C GLU A 256 26.35 -3.80 38.08
N VAL A 257 25.94 -4.48 36.99
CA VAL A 257 26.77 -5.46 36.25
C VAL A 257 28.10 -4.83 35.81
N LYS A 258 28.03 -3.63 35.22
CA LYS A 258 29.18 -2.85 34.77
C LYS A 258 30.06 -2.39 35.92
N LYS A 259 29.46 -1.88 37.01
CA LYS A 259 30.15 -1.50 38.26
C LYS A 259 30.88 -2.68 38.91
N ARG A 260 30.38 -3.90 38.76
CA ARG A 260 31.01 -5.14 39.23
C ARG A 260 31.99 -5.77 38.22
N GLY A 261 32.08 -5.25 36.99
CA GLY A 261 32.94 -5.80 35.94
C GLY A 261 32.52 -7.19 35.44
N LEU A 262 31.22 -7.51 35.46
CA LEU A 262 30.74 -8.84 35.07
C LEU A 262 30.52 -8.91 33.55
N GLN A 263 30.93 -10.02 32.93
CA GLN A 263 30.71 -10.31 31.50
C GLN A 263 29.24 -10.73 31.25
N VAL A 264 28.30 -9.79 31.43
CA VAL A 264 26.86 -10.06 31.32
C VAL A 264 26.20 -9.12 30.32
N ALA A 265 25.63 -9.68 29.25
CA ALA A 265 24.82 -8.94 28.30
C ALA A 265 23.39 -8.75 28.83
N VAL A 266 23.00 -7.51 29.11
CA VAL A 266 21.65 -7.14 29.57
C VAL A 266 20.88 -6.55 28.39
N ALA A 267 19.85 -7.25 27.93
CA ALA A 267 19.01 -6.88 26.80
C ALA A 267 17.57 -6.58 27.25
N GLY A 268 17.17 -5.31 27.18
CA GLY A 268 15.79 -4.89 27.37
C GLY A 268 14.92 -5.22 26.15
N ILE A 269 13.70 -5.68 26.39
CA ILE A 269 12.69 -5.90 25.33
C ILE A 269 11.41 -5.16 25.75
N PRO A 270 11.05 -4.07 25.06
CA PRO A 270 10.13 -3.09 25.61
C PRO A 270 8.69 -3.49 25.29
N LYS A 271 7.92 -3.77 26.35
CA LYS A 271 6.58 -4.35 26.28
C LYS A 271 5.54 -3.34 26.77
N THR A 272 4.91 -2.63 25.84
CA THR A 272 3.70 -1.84 26.07
C THR A 272 2.65 -2.20 25.02
N ILE A 273 1.37 -2.15 25.39
CA ILE A 273 0.26 -2.19 24.42
C ILE A 273 -0.10 -0.78 23.96
N ASP A 274 0.16 0.23 24.77
CA ASP A 274 -0.37 1.60 24.64
C ASP A 274 0.40 2.44 23.59
N ASN A 275 1.37 1.82 22.90
CA ASN A 275 2.23 2.40 21.86
C ASN A 275 2.98 3.68 22.29
N ASP A 276 3.29 3.77 23.58
CA ASP A 276 3.72 4.96 24.29
C ASP A 276 5.25 5.15 24.38
N ILE A 277 6.03 4.49 23.51
CA ILE A 277 7.50 4.57 23.48
C ILE A 277 7.94 5.49 22.32
N ALA A 278 8.42 6.71 22.64
CA ALA A 278 8.66 7.76 21.63
C ALA A 278 9.84 7.53 20.66
N VAL A 279 10.61 6.46 20.84
CA VAL A 279 11.82 6.14 20.04
C VAL A 279 11.60 4.98 19.06
N ILE A 280 10.41 4.38 19.01
CA ILE A 280 10.10 3.25 18.11
C ILE A 280 8.81 3.49 17.30
N ASP A 281 8.75 2.98 16.08
CA ASP A 281 7.58 3.13 15.18
C ASP A 281 6.30 2.50 15.78
N LYS A 282 6.47 1.39 16.50
CA LYS A 282 5.39 0.60 17.09
C LYS A 282 5.91 -0.33 18.20
N SER A 283 5.11 -0.55 19.26
CA SER A 283 5.34 -1.59 20.28
C SER A 283 4.61 -2.90 19.98
N PHE A 284 5.18 -4.03 20.39
CA PHE A 284 4.57 -5.34 20.07
C PHE A 284 3.31 -5.58 20.91
N GLY A 285 2.28 -6.15 20.26
CA GLY A 285 0.95 -6.37 20.82
C GLY A 285 -0.04 -5.23 20.57
N PHE A 286 0.40 -4.07 20.02
CA PHE A 286 -0.49 -2.95 19.69
C PHE A 286 -1.48 -3.30 18.58
N ASP A 287 -1.05 -3.95 17.50
CA ASP A 287 -1.96 -4.29 16.39
C ASP A 287 -2.99 -5.33 16.82
N THR A 288 -2.59 -6.31 17.64
CA THR A 288 -3.50 -7.26 18.29
C THR A 288 -4.50 -6.55 19.21
N ALA A 289 -4.04 -5.56 19.99
CA ALA A 289 -4.89 -4.82 20.91
C ALA A 289 -5.93 -3.95 20.17
N VAL A 290 -5.54 -3.34 19.05
CA VAL A 290 -6.45 -2.59 18.17
C VAL A 290 -7.48 -3.50 17.51
N GLU A 291 -7.10 -4.70 17.05
CA GLU A 291 -8.05 -5.65 16.43
C GLU A 291 -9.08 -6.18 17.45
N GLU A 292 -8.68 -6.51 18.68
CA GLU A 292 -9.61 -6.95 19.72
C GLU A 292 -10.48 -5.80 20.27
N ALA A 293 -9.92 -4.59 20.37
CA ALA A 293 -10.70 -3.39 20.68
C ALA A 293 -11.77 -3.11 19.61
N GLN A 294 -11.43 -3.25 18.32
CA GLN A 294 -12.39 -3.12 17.21
C GLN A 294 -13.55 -4.13 17.36
N ARG A 295 -13.27 -5.40 17.70
CA ARG A 295 -14.32 -6.40 17.92
C ARG A 295 -15.29 -6.00 19.04
N ALA A 296 -14.78 -5.41 20.12
CA ALA A 296 -15.61 -4.92 21.23
C ALA A 296 -16.45 -3.69 20.85
N ILE A 297 -15.90 -2.77 20.04
CA ILE A 297 -16.64 -1.63 19.47
C ILE A 297 -17.78 -2.13 18.58
N ASN A 298 -17.48 -3.01 17.63
CA ASN A 298 -18.48 -3.52 16.70
C ASN A 298 -19.60 -4.31 17.41
N ALA A 299 -19.28 -4.97 18.55
CA ALA A 299 -20.29 -5.58 19.41
C ALA A 299 -21.15 -4.53 20.15
N ALA A 300 -20.56 -3.45 20.66
CA ALA A 300 -21.30 -2.34 21.27
C ALA A 300 -22.25 -1.68 20.27
N HIS A 301 -21.81 -1.44 19.02
CA HIS A 301 -22.63 -0.86 17.96
C HIS A 301 -23.90 -1.68 17.70
N VAL A 302 -23.77 -3.00 17.51
CA VAL A 302 -24.93 -3.89 17.32
C VAL A 302 -25.86 -3.92 18.54
N GLU A 303 -25.31 -3.89 19.76
CA GLU A 303 -26.09 -3.83 21.00
C GLU A 303 -26.90 -2.53 21.18
N VAL A 304 -26.48 -1.42 20.55
CA VAL A 304 -27.16 -0.12 20.64
C VAL A 304 -28.05 0.20 19.46
N GLU A 305 -27.71 -0.21 18.23
CA GLU A 305 -28.60 -0.15 17.06
C GLU A 305 -29.87 -1.00 17.31
N SER A 306 -29.76 -2.05 18.13
CA SER A 306 -30.86 -2.95 18.49
C SER A 306 -31.86 -2.40 19.51
N VAL A 307 -31.68 -1.17 20.04
CA VAL A 307 -32.56 -0.58 21.07
C VAL A 307 -32.81 0.91 20.82
N GLU A 308 -34.00 1.41 21.17
CA GLU A 308 -34.33 2.83 21.09
C GLU A 308 -33.47 3.65 22.08
N ASN A 309 -32.90 4.77 21.61
CA ASN A 309 -31.98 5.63 22.35
C ASN A 309 -30.79 4.87 22.97
N GLY A 310 -30.17 3.97 22.18
CA GLY A 310 -29.04 3.16 22.63
C GLY A 310 -27.74 3.96 22.79
N VAL A 311 -27.08 3.85 23.94
CA VAL A 311 -25.80 4.56 24.21
C VAL A 311 -24.72 3.56 24.59
N GLY A 312 -23.75 3.36 23.70
CA GLY A 312 -22.65 2.42 23.88
C GLY A 312 -21.44 3.12 24.49
N ILE A 313 -20.82 2.53 25.51
CA ILE A 313 -19.53 2.98 26.05
C ILE A 313 -18.57 1.79 26.10
N VAL A 314 -17.48 1.88 25.33
CA VAL A 314 -16.42 0.87 25.27
C VAL A 314 -15.16 1.40 25.93
N LYS A 315 -14.83 0.90 27.12
CA LYS A 315 -13.61 1.30 27.83
C LYS A 315 -12.41 0.59 27.23
N LEU A 316 -11.46 1.35 26.69
CA LEU A 316 -10.23 0.85 26.12
C LEU A 316 -9.01 1.20 26.96
N MET A 317 -7.92 0.45 26.71
CA MET A 317 -6.62 0.72 27.26
C MET A 317 -6.07 2.05 26.69
N GLY A 318 -5.33 2.79 27.52
CA GLY A 318 -4.87 4.14 27.20
C GLY A 318 -4.70 4.96 28.47
N ARG A 319 -3.68 4.62 29.27
CA ARG A 319 -3.45 5.21 30.61
C ARG A 319 -2.93 6.64 30.57
N TYR A 320 -1.98 6.89 29.67
CA TYR A 320 -1.32 8.18 29.46
C TYR A 320 -1.33 8.60 27.98
N SER A 321 -1.89 7.75 27.10
CA SER A 321 -1.93 7.98 25.67
C SER A 321 -3.17 7.33 25.03
N GLY A 322 -3.71 7.99 24.00
CA GLY A 322 -4.95 7.63 23.32
C GLY A 322 -4.80 6.65 22.16
N PHE A 323 -3.61 6.09 21.90
CA PHE A 323 -3.33 5.41 20.63
C PHE A 323 -4.25 4.23 20.33
N ILE A 324 -4.54 3.35 21.31
CA ILE A 324 -5.45 2.21 21.09
C ILE A 324 -6.85 2.72 20.76
N ALA A 325 -7.36 3.69 21.52
CA ALA A 325 -8.67 4.29 21.30
C ALA A 325 -8.80 4.98 19.93
N MET A 326 -7.80 5.77 19.55
CA MET A 326 -7.76 6.44 18.24
C MET A 326 -7.69 5.44 17.07
N TYR A 327 -6.83 4.43 17.15
CA TYR A 327 -6.69 3.44 16.08
C TYR A 327 -7.88 2.48 16.00
N ALA A 328 -8.46 2.06 17.13
CA ALA A 328 -9.64 1.21 17.14
C ALA A 328 -10.88 1.94 16.58
N THR A 329 -11.04 3.23 16.92
CA THR A 329 -12.05 4.13 16.33
C THR A 329 -11.90 4.23 14.82
N LEU A 330 -10.69 4.54 14.33
CA LEU A 330 -10.38 4.66 12.90
C LEU A 330 -10.48 3.33 12.13
N ALA A 331 -10.35 2.18 12.82
CA ALA A 331 -10.50 0.85 12.25
C ALA A 331 -11.97 0.40 12.20
N SER A 332 -12.74 0.63 13.27
CA SER A 332 -14.16 0.27 13.35
C SER A 332 -14.99 1.09 12.37
N ARG A 333 -14.93 2.43 12.46
CA ARG A 333 -15.85 3.40 11.83
C ARG A 333 -17.27 3.43 12.39
N ASP A 334 -17.60 2.56 13.35
CA ASP A 334 -18.91 2.47 13.98
C ASP A 334 -18.98 3.30 15.30
N VAL A 335 -18.23 4.41 15.38
CA VAL A 335 -17.99 5.22 16.59
C VAL A 335 -18.31 6.69 16.34
N ASP A 336 -19.17 7.27 17.18
CA ASP A 336 -19.59 8.67 17.13
C ASP A 336 -18.69 9.59 17.97
N CYS A 337 -18.06 9.06 19.02
CA CYS A 337 -17.18 9.83 19.90
C CYS A 337 -16.01 8.98 20.41
N CYS A 338 -14.79 9.51 20.37
CA CYS A 338 -13.63 8.90 21.00
C CYS A 338 -12.97 9.90 21.96
N LEU A 339 -12.89 9.51 23.24
CA LEU A 339 -12.35 10.30 24.35
C LEU A 339 -11.01 9.71 24.80
N ILE A 340 -9.96 10.54 24.83
CA ILE A 340 -8.56 10.15 25.10
C ILE A 340 -7.90 11.05 26.14
N PRO A 341 -6.84 10.61 26.86
CA PRO A 341 -6.20 11.41 27.90
C PRO A 341 -5.62 12.74 27.41
N GLU A 342 -5.26 12.83 26.12
CA GLU A 342 -4.71 14.03 25.51
C GLU A 342 -5.76 15.08 25.12
N SER A 343 -7.03 14.69 24.94
CA SER A 343 -8.08 15.57 24.44
C SER A 343 -9.07 15.90 25.55
N SER A 344 -8.88 17.06 26.17
CA SER A 344 -9.83 17.62 27.14
C SER A 344 -11.25 17.73 26.57
N PHE A 345 -12.24 17.50 27.41
CA PHE A 345 -13.67 17.64 27.08
C PHE A 345 -14.44 18.08 28.32
N TYR A 346 -15.65 18.62 28.13
CA TYR A 346 -16.58 18.98 29.20
C TYR A 346 -17.96 18.34 28.96
N LEU A 347 -18.71 18.11 30.05
CA LEU A 347 -19.97 17.36 29.99
C LEU A 347 -21.17 18.23 29.57
N GLU A 348 -21.39 19.33 30.28
CA GLU A 348 -22.61 20.13 30.22
C GLU A 348 -22.40 21.49 29.55
N GLY A 349 -23.44 22.00 28.89
CA GLY A 349 -23.41 23.25 28.14
C GLY A 349 -23.28 23.04 26.63
N LYS A 350 -23.50 24.12 25.86
CA LYS A 350 -23.61 24.04 24.40
C LYS A 350 -22.27 23.64 23.76
N GLY A 351 -22.27 22.54 23.01
CA GLY A 351 -21.07 21.93 22.44
C GLY A 351 -20.30 20.99 23.39
N GLY A 352 -20.86 20.72 24.58
CA GLY A 352 -20.36 19.70 25.51
C GLY A 352 -20.75 18.29 25.11
N LEU A 353 -20.23 17.29 25.83
CA LEU A 353 -20.45 15.88 25.54
C LEU A 353 -21.93 15.50 25.58
N PHE A 354 -22.71 16.00 26.54
CA PHE A 354 -24.14 15.69 26.63
C PHE A 354 -24.96 16.32 25.49
N ASP A 355 -24.60 17.54 25.07
CA ASP A 355 -25.24 18.23 23.93
C ASP A 355 -25.03 17.43 22.63
N PHE A 356 -23.80 16.97 22.40
CA PHE A 356 -23.46 16.10 21.26
C PHE A 356 -24.16 14.73 21.31
N ILE A 357 -24.27 14.10 22.49
CA ILE A 357 -25.04 12.85 22.66
C ILE A 357 -26.51 13.08 22.33
N GLU A 358 -27.09 14.22 22.73
CA GLU A 358 -28.48 14.53 22.46
C GLU A 358 -28.76 14.76 20.97
N GLU A 359 -27.84 15.42 20.25
CA GLU A 359 -27.91 15.55 18.80
C GLU A 359 -27.84 14.16 18.12
N ARG A 360 -26.85 13.33 18.46
CA ARG A 360 -26.69 11.99 17.87
C ARG A 360 -27.87 11.05 18.14
N LEU A 361 -28.46 11.08 19.34
CA LEU A 361 -29.65 10.28 19.63
C LEU A 361 -30.88 10.75 18.81
N LYS A 362 -31.02 12.04 18.52
CA LYS A 362 -32.08 12.56 17.65
C LYS A 362 -31.86 12.24 16.16
N GLU A 363 -30.61 12.21 15.71
CA GLU A 363 -30.26 11.90 14.31
C GLU A 363 -30.33 10.40 14.00
N ASN A 364 -29.71 9.57 14.86
CA ASN A 364 -29.42 8.16 14.57
C ASN A 364 -30.21 7.17 15.45
N GLY A 365 -30.86 7.64 16.53
CA GLY A 365 -31.51 6.79 17.53
C GLY A 365 -30.55 6.00 18.44
N HIS A 366 -29.25 6.05 18.18
CA HIS A 366 -28.20 5.38 18.93
C HIS A 366 -26.84 6.10 18.75
N LEU A 367 -25.85 5.78 19.60
CA LEU A 367 -24.45 6.13 19.38
C LEU A 367 -23.47 5.17 20.09
N VAL A 368 -22.20 5.20 19.69
CA VAL A 368 -21.08 4.53 20.38
C VAL A 368 -19.98 5.52 20.77
N ILE A 369 -19.61 5.49 22.05
CA ILE A 369 -18.49 6.22 22.64
C ILE A 369 -17.34 5.24 22.95
N VAL A 370 -16.15 5.53 22.42
CA VAL A 370 -14.89 4.92 22.83
C VAL A 370 -14.24 5.77 23.91
N LEU A 371 -13.82 5.16 25.02
CA LEU A 371 -13.30 5.85 26.19
C LEU A 371 -11.98 5.21 26.66
N ALA A 372 -10.86 5.90 26.51
CA ALA A 372 -9.58 5.42 27.06
C ALA A 372 -9.55 5.54 28.60
N GLU A 373 -8.93 4.59 29.31
CA GLU A 373 -8.94 4.54 30.78
C GLU A 373 -8.42 5.81 31.48
N GLY A 374 -7.49 6.55 30.84
CA GLY A 374 -6.92 7.79 31.38
C GLY A 374 -7.71 9.08 31.10
N ALA A 375 -8.76 9.04 30.26
CA ALA A 375 -9.58 10.21 29.96
C ALA A 375 -10.54 10.53 31.12
N GLY A 376 -10.87 11.81 31.35
CA GLY A 376 -11.91 12.22 32.30
C GLY A 376 -11.57 12.04 33.79
N GLN A 377 -10.33 11.69 34.14
CA GLN A 377 -9.92 11.27 35.49
C GLN A 377 -10.06 12.38 36.55
N GLU A 378 -9.94 13.64 36.12
CA GLU A 378 -10.19 14.85 36.91
C GLU A 378 -11.64 14.94 37.40
N TYR A 379 -12.63 14.62 36.57
CA TYR A 379 -14.04 14.65 36.96
C TYR A 379 -14.37 13.57 37.98
N VAL A 380 -13.93 12.32 37.75
CA VAL A 380 -14.16 11.22 38.69
C VAL A 380 -13.49 11.48 40.05
N ALA A 381 -12.29 12.07 40.03
CA ALA A 381 -11.58 12.42 41.26
C ALA A 381 -12.26 13.54 42.06
N ALA A 382 -12.83 14.54 41.37
CA ALA A 382 -13.59 15.60 42.01
C ALA A 382 -14.91 15.09 42.64
N ASP A 383 -15.66 14.29 41.89
CA ASP A 383 -17.00 13.77 42.25
C ASP A 383 -16.96 12.72 43.36
N VAL A 384 -15.90 11.90 43.42
CA VAL A 384 -15.74 10.80 44.39
C VAL A 384 -14.84 11.20 45.59
N HIS A 385 -14.25 12.40 45.58
CA HIS A 385 -13.31 12.91 46.60
C HIS A 385 -12.14 11.94 46.92
N ALA A 386 -11.68 11.20 45.91
CA ALA A 386 -10.76 10.08 46.10
C ALA A 386 -9.32 10.50 46.43
N ALA A 387 -8.68 9.78 47.36
CA ALA A 387 -7.28 9.96 47.69
C ALA A 387 -6.35 9.58 46.51
N ASN A 388 -5.18 10.23 46.44
CA ASN A 388 -4.27 10.09 45.31
C ASN A 388 -3.34 8.86 45.43
N GLU A 389 -3.96 7.67 45.49
CA GLU A 389 -3.31 6.39 45.77
C GLU A 389 -2.40 5.87 44.64
N LYS A 390 -1.49 4.95 44.99
CA LYS A 390 -0.47 4.40 44.09
C LYS A 390 -0.37 2.87 44.17
N ASP A 391 -0.07 2.24 43.03
CA ASP A 391 0.18 0.81 42.94
C ASP A 391 1.55 0.42 43.54
N ALA A 392 1.79 -0.88 43.72
CA ALA A 392 3.05 -1.44 44.24
C ALA A 392 4.28 -1.25 43.32
N SER A 393 4.13 -0.51 42.21
CA SER A 393 5.21 -0.05 41.32
C SER A 393 5.34 1.49 41.31
N GLY A 394 4.57 2.21 42.14
CA GLY A 394 4.63 3.66 42.29
C GLY A 394 3.74 4.48 41.34
N ASN A 395 2.94 3.84 40.49
CA ASN A 395 2.06 4.51 39.53
C ASN A 395 0.75 4.95 40.20
N ARG A 396 0.18 6.09 39.81
CA ARG A 396 -1.18 6.50 40.25
C ARG A 396 -2.19 5.40 39.91
N LEU A 397 -3.08 5.08 40.86
CA LEU A 397 -4.28 4.27 40.57
C LEU A 397 -5.31 5.17 39.86
N LEU A 398 -5.82 4.69 38.73
CA LEU A 398 -6.89 5.38 38.00
C LEU A 398 -8.24 4.94 38.56
N LEU A 399 -9.21 5.86 38.57
CA LEU A 399 -10.60 5.57 38.89
C LEU A 399 -11.29 5.01 37.64
N ASP A 400 -12.33 4.17 37.78
CA ASP A 400 -13.03 3.66 36.61
C ASP A 400 -14.03 4.69 36.08
N VAL A 401 -13.57 5.49 35.11
CA VAL A 401 -14.35 6.50 34.39
C VAL A 401 -15.51 5.89 33.60
N GLY A 402 -15.46 4.60 33.22
CA GLY A 402 -16.47 3.95 32.38
C GLY A 402 -17.87 3.86 33.01
N PRO A 403 -18.02 3.18 34.15
CA PRO A 403 -19.29 3.12 34.88
C PRO A 403 -19.74 4.51 35.38
N TRP A 404 -18.79 5.35 35.77
CA TRP A 404 -19.07 6.72 36.23
C TRP A 404 -19.71 7.57 35.12
N LEU A 405 -19.10 7.62 33.93
CA LEU A 405 -19.63 8.37 32.79
C LEU A 405 -20.96 7.78 32.30
N SER A 406 -21.08 6.45 32.32
CA SER A 406 -22.33 5.75 32.01
C SER A 406 -23.48 6.19 32.92
N GLN A 407 -23.21 6.37 34.22
CA GLN A 407 -24.20 6.84 35.18
C GLN A 407 -24.53 8.33 34.99
N LYS A 408 -23.53 9.21 34.84
CA LYS A 408 -23.75 10.65 34.62
C LYS A 408 -24.58 10.95 33.37
N ILE A 409 -24.30 10.26 32.25
CA ILE A 409 -25.11 10.35 31.02
C ILE A 409 -26.56 9.90 31.29
N LYS A 410 -26.74 8.74 31.93
CA LYS A 410 -28.07 8.22 32.24
C LYS A 410 -28.88 9.17 33.13
N ASP A 411 -28.26 9.75 34.14
CA ASP A 411 -28.90 10.71 35.04
C ASP A 411 -29.31 11.98 34.30
N HIS A 412 -28.42 12.61 33.54
CA HIS A 412 -28.73 13.82 32.77
C HIS A 412 -29.93 13.62 31.82
N PHE A 413 -29.93 12.55 31.03
CA PHE A 413 -31.03 12.30 30.09
C PHE A 413 -32.34 11.94 30.78
N THR A 414 -32.29 11.14 31.86
CA THR A 414 -33.51 10.72 32.58
C THR A 414 -34.11 11.88 33.40
N GLN A 415 -33.28 12.67 34.07
CA GLN A 415 -33.70 13.68 35.05
C GLN A 415 -33.95 15.05 34.40
N ASP A 416 -32.99 15.56 33.63
CA ASP A 416 -33.05 16.91 33.05
C ASP A 416 -33.81 16.94 31.72
N ARG A 417 -33.49 16.00 30.81
CA ARG A 417 -34.09 15.93 29.47
C ARG A 417 -35.38 15.11 29.40
N LYS A 418 -35.68 14.32 30.43
CA LYS A 418 -36.84 13.40 30.50
C LYS A 418 -36.91 12.42 29.32
N MET A 419 -35.75 12.02 28.82
CA MET A 419 -35.57 11.11 27.70
C MET A 419 -34.99 9.79 28.20
N ALA A 420 -35.68 8.68 27.96
CA ALA A 420 -35.16 7.36 28.32
C ALA A 420 -33.99 6.99 27.39
N VAL A 421 -32.88 6.54 27.97
CA VAL A 421 -31.67 6.10 27.25
C VAL A 421 -31.25 4.68 27.68
N ASN A 422 -30.88 3.85 26.71
CA ASN A 422 -30.50 2.46 26.91
C ASN A 422 -28.97 2.30 26.92
N MET A 423 -28.36 2.48 28.10
CA MET A 423 -26.91 2.37 28.29
C MET A 423 -26.41 0.94 28.09
N LYS A 424 -25.32 0.77 27.32
CA LYS A 424 -24.58 -0.47 27.10
C LYS A 424 -23.10 -0.23 27.40
N TYR A 425 -22.57 -0.82 28.47
CA TYR A 425 -21.16 -0.67 28.86
C TYR A 425 -20.37 -1.95 28.60
N ILE A 426 -19.22 -1.84 27.92
CA ILE A 426 -18.32 -2.96 27.63
C ILE A 426 -16.89 -2.61 28.05
N ASP A 427 -16.29 -3.45 28.91
CA ASP A 427 -14.87 -3.39 29.24
C ASP A 427 -14.08 -4.61 28.69
N PRO A 428 -13.57 -4.53 27.45
CA PRO A 428 -12.72 -5.57 26.86
C PRO A 428 -11.28 -5.61 27.42
N THR A 429 -10.92 -4.81 28.44
CA THR A 429 -9.54 -4.62 28.93
C THR A 429 -8.76 -5.94 29.12
N TYR A 430 -9.36 -6.97 29.72
CA TYR A 430 -8.66 -8.23 29.92
C TYR A 430 -8.61 -9.11 28.66
N MET A 431 -9.62 -9.06 27.80
CA MET A 431 -9.64 -9.77 26.52
C MET A 431 -8.49 -9.27 25.62
N ILE A 432 -8.40 -7.94 25.45
CA ILE A 432 -7.34 -7.24 24.71
C ILE A 432 -5.92 -7.67 25.12
N ARG A 433 -5.70 -7.92 26.43
CA ARG A 433 -4.36 -8.22 26.97
C ARG A 433 -4.01 -9.69 27.06
N ALA A 434 -5.00 -10.58 27.10
CA ALA A 434 -4.83 -12.00 27.43
C ALA A 434 -4.91 -12.95 26.22
N ILE A 435 -5.25 -12.45 25.03
CA ILE A 435 -5.25 -13.22 23.77
C ILE A 435 -3.84 -13.47 23.21
N PRO A 436 -3.65 -14.52 22.38
CA PRO A 436 -2.45 -14.66 21.55
C PRO A 436 -2.35 -13.53 20.52
N SER A 437 -1.13 -13.20 20.11
CA SER A 437 -0.84 -12.17 19.09
C SER A 437 -1.29 -12.57 17.69
N ILE A 438 -1.72 -11.59 16.89
CA ILE A 438 -2.06 -11.77 15.48
C ILE A 438 -0.81 -11.92 14.59
N ALA A 439 -0.99 -12.17 13.29
CA ALA A 439 0.10 -12.49 12.36
C ALA A 439 1.18 -11.39 12.25
N SER A 440 0.80 -10.10 12.25
CA SER A 440 1.75 -8.98 12.21
C SER A 440 2.61 -8.91 13.47
N ASP A 441 1.97 -8.95 14.65
CA ASP A 441 2.65 -8.96 15.93
C ASP A 441 3.55 -10.18 16.13
N ASN A 442 3.17 -11.36 15.64
CA ASN A 442 4.03 -12.55 15.69
C ASN A 442 5.32 -12.36 14.86
N ILE A 443 5.21 -11.79 13.65
CA ILE A 443 6.38 -11.48 12.81
C ILE A 443 7.27 -10.44 13.51
N TYR A 444 6.68 -9.40 14.09
CA TYR A 444 7.44 -8.40 14.83
C TYR A 444 8.11 -8.99 16.08
N CYS A 445 7.39 -9.75 16.91
CA CYS A 445 7.96 -10.46 18.08
C CYS A 445 9.16 -11.33 17.69
N THR A 446 9.10 -12.02 16.54
CA THR A 446 10.21 -12.82 16.00
C THR A 446 11.44 -11.97 15.68
N LEU A 447 11.25 -10.87 14.94
CA LEU A 447 12.34 -9.97 14.54
C LEU A 447 12.96 -9.26 15.75
N LEU A 448 12.13 -8.87 16.73
CA LEU A 448 12.51 -8.24 18.00
C LEU A 448 13.36 -9.19 18.85
N ALA A 449 12.90 -10.42 19.04
CA ALA A 449 13.60 -11.47 19.79
C ALA A 449 14.93 -11.87 19.12
N HIS A 450 14.93 -12.15 17.81
CA HIS A 450 16.15 -12.51 17.09
C HIS A 450 17.18 -11.38 17.13
N SER A 451 16.75 -10.13 16.97
CA SER A 451 17.61 -8.95 17.09
C SER A 451 18.22 -8.82 18.50
N ALA A 452 17.44 -9.05 19.57
CA ALA A 452 17.97 -9.04 20.93
C ALA A 452 19.02 -10.15 21.15
N VAL A 453 18.77 -11.36 20.65
CA VAL A 453 19.75 -12.47 20.70
C VAL A 453 21.01 -12.16 19.90
N HIS A 454 20.86 -11.58 18.69
CA HIS A 454 22.00 -11.15 17.89
C HIS A 454 22.84 -10.09 18.60
N GLY A 455 22.21 -9.10 19.25
CA GLY A 455 22.90 -8.05 19.98
C GLY A 455 23.67 -8.56 21.19
N ALA A 456 23.04 -9.40 22.02
CA ALA A 456 23.67 -9.99 23.21
C ALA A 456 24.82 -10.94 22.84
N MET A 457 24.65 -11.82 21.85
CA MET A 457 25.74 -12.66 21.33
C MET A 457 26.88 -11.81 20.74
N ALA A 458 26.54 -10.69 20.08
CA ALA A 458 27.51 -9.73 19.55
C ALA A 458 28.15 -8.82 20.60
N GLY A 459 27.89 -9.01 21.91
CA GLY A 459 28.56 -8.30 23.00
C GLY A 459 27.95 -6.95 23.41
N TYR A 460 26.82 -6.54 22.81
CA TYR A 460 26.10 -5.35 23.26
C TYR A 460 25.38 -5.60 24.60
N THR A 461 25.31 -4.58 25.45
CA THR A 461 24.71 -4.65 26.79
C THR A 461 24.11 -3.30 27.18
N GLY A 462 23.14 -3.26 28.11
CA GLY A 462 22.45 -2.02 28.46
C GLY A 462 21.59 -1.43 27.32
N PHE A 463 21.22 -2.28 26.35
CA PHE A 463 20.50 -1.91 25.14
C PHE A 463 19.08 -2.47 25.11
N THR A 464 18.25 -1.90 24.26
CA THR A 464 16.91 -2.38 23.90
C THR A 464 16.77 -2.40 22.38
N VAL A 465 15.76 -3.10 21.86
CA VAL A 465 15.50 -3.23 20.42
C VAL A 465 14.14 -2.63 20.09
N GLY A 466 14.02 -2.00 18.92
CA GLY A 466 12.74 -1.66 18.32
C GLY A 466 12.82 -1.32 16.83
N PRO A 467 11.68 -1.24 16.13
CA PRO A 467 11.60 -0.70 14.78
C PRO A 467 11.77 0.83 14.83
N VAL A 468 12.65 1.36 14.00
CA VAL A 468 12.85 2.78 13.72
C VAL A 468 12.85 2.93 12.20
N ASN A 469 11.93 3.71 11.65
CA ASN A 469 11.72 3.88 10.20
C ASN A 469 11.71 2.55 9.43
N SER A 470 10.96 1.58 9.95
CA SER A 470 10.82 0.21 9.41
C SER A 470 12.15 -0.57 9.31
N LYS A 471 13.13 -0.29 10.18
CA LYS A 471 14.36 -1.08 10.39
C LYS A 471 14.51 -1.36 11.88
N HIS A 472 14.93 -2.57 12.27
CA HIS A 472 15.25 -2.80 13.68
C HIS A 472 16.60 -2.15 14.03
N ALA A 473 16.66 -1.48 15.18
CA ALA A 473 17.84 -0.81 15.71
C ALA A 473 18.11 -1.24 17.15
N TYR A 474 19.39 -1.15 17.56
CA TYR A 474 19.80 -1.16 18.96
C TYR A 474 19.72 0.27 19.50
N ILE A 475 18.99 0.44 20.59
CA ILE A 475 18.66 1.73 21.20
C ILE A 475 19.12 1.68 22.67
N PRO A 476 19.69 2.76 23.26
CA PRO A 476 20.04 2.77 24.68
C PRO A 476 18.77 2.65 25.55
N ILE A 477 18.80 1.82 26.61
CA ILE A 477 17.61 1.62 27.48
C ILE A 477 17.06 2.95 28.03
N ALA A 478 17.95 3.91 28.31
CA ALA A 478 17.57 5.25 28.77
C ALA A 478 16.53 5.93 27.85
N ARG A 479 16.69 5.85 26.52
CA ARG A 479 15.85 6.55 25.52
C ARG A 479 14.41 6.04 25.47
N VAL A 480 14.21 4.74 25.74
CA VAL A 480 12.86 4.15 25.91
C VAL A 480 12.17 4.66 27.19
N THR A 481 12.94 5.12 28.17
CA THR A 481 12.43 5.49 29.51
C THR A 481 12.34 7.01 29.77
N GLU A 482 12.72 7.81 28.77
CA GLU A 482 12.93 9.27 28.85
C GLU A 482 11.65 10.07 28.53
N LYS A 483 10.96 9.74 27.42
CA LYS A 483 9.72 10.41 26.99
C LYS A 483 8.66 9.39 26.59
N THR A 484 7.49 9.51 27.22
CA THR A 484 6.25 8.84 26.81
C THR A 484 5.73 9.45 25.49
N ASN A 485 5.32 8.61 24.55
CA ASN A 485 4.67 9.03 23.31
C ASN A 485 3.17 9.20 23.54
N THR A 486 2.59 10.25 22.96
CA THR A 486 1.17 10.59 23.07
C THR A 486 0.60 11.00 21.72
N VAL A 487 -0.72 10.93 21.55
CA VAL A 487 -1.45 11.44 20.40
C VAL A 487 -1.30 12.96 20.38
N GLN A 488 -0.69 13.50 19.32
CA GLN A 488 -0.66 14.93 19.08
C GLN A 488 -1.98 15.34 18.40
N LEU A 489 -2.73 16.26 19.03
CA LEU A 489 -4.05 16.67 18.52
C LEU A 489 -3.95 17.47 17.21
N THR A 490 -2.82 18.15 16.99
CA THR A 490 -2.46 18.85 15.75
C THR A 490 -2.12 17.89 14.59
N ASP A 491 -1.92 16.60 14.86
CA ASP A 491 -1.39 15.66 13.89
C ASP A 491 -2.46 15.07 12.97
N ARG A 492 -2.04 14.67 11.76
CA ARG A 492 -2.91 14.20 10.67
C ARG A 492 -3.64 12.90 10.99
N MET A 493 -3.31 12.22 12.09
CA MET A 493 -4.04 11.06 12.60
C MET A 493 -5.24 11.45 13.47
N TRP A 494 -5.10 12.44 14.37
CA TRP A 494 -6.22 12.92 15.18
C TRP A 494 -7.25 13.67 14.31
N ALA A 495 -6.78 14.51 13.38
CA ALA A 495 -7.65 15.16 12.40
C ALA A 495 -8.48 14.17 11.56
N ARG A 496 -7.93 12.98 11.24
CA ARG A 496 -8.68 11.90 10.56
C ARG A 496 -9.71 11.24 11.45
N LEU A 497 -9.49 11.18 12.77
CA LEU A 497 -10.46 10.67 13.72
C LEU A 497 -11.63 11.63 13.84
N LEU A 498 -11.37 12.92 14.09
CA LEU A 498 -12.42 13.94 14.18
C LEU A 498 -13.26 13.98 12.89
N ALA A 499 -12.62 13.90 11.72
CA ALA A 499 -13.32 13.82 10.43
C ALA A 499 -14.06 12.47 10.18
N SER A 500 -13.77 11.42 10.95
CA SER A 500 -14.43 10.11 10.81
C SER A 500 -15.56 9.87 11.81
N THR A 501 -15.51 10.50 12.98
CA THR A 501 -16.59 10.45 13.99
C THR A 501 -17.53 11.65 13.86
N ASN A 502 -17.04 12.74 13.24
CA ASN A 502 -17.67 14.06 13.21
C ASN A 502 -18.03 14.53 14.65
N GLN A 503 -17.18 14.19 15.63
CA GLN A 503 -17.23 14.77 16.96
C GLN A 503 -16.60 16.17 16.96
N PRO A 504 -17.07 17.12 17.78
CA PRO A 504 -16.35 18.36 18.04
C PRO A 504 -15.04 18.08 18.83
N SER A 505 -14.14 19.04 18.89
CA SER A 505 -12.93 18.94 19.73
C SER A 505 -13.21 19.03 21.24
N PHE A 506 -14.43 19.42 21.64
CA PHE A 506 -14.85 19.70 23.02
C PHE A 506 -13.97 20.73 23.78
N LEU A 507 -13.15 21.52 23.08
CA LEU A 507 -12.39 22.65 23.60
C LEU A 507 -13.20 23.95 23.53
N THR A 508 -12.97 24.89 24.45
CA THR A 508 -13.54 26.24 24.34
C THR A 508 -12.67 27.13 23.44
N SER A 509 -13.23 28.26 22.98
CA SER A 509 -12.52 29.22 22.13
C SER A 509 -11.27 29.84 22.79
N ASN A 510 -11.20 29.83 24.13
CA ASN A 510 -10.04 30.33 24.86
C ASN A 510 -8.90 29.29 24.88
N ASP A 511 -9.22 28.01 25.04
CA ASP A 511 -8.24 26.92 25.16
C ASP A 511 -7.46 26.72 23.85
N LEU A 512 -8.18 26.71 22.73
CA LEU A 512 -7.63 26.67 21.36
C LEU A 512 -6.60 27.80 21.11
N THR A 513 -6.74 28.94 21.77
CA THR A 513 -5.81 30.07 21.61
C THR A 513 -4.49 29.82 22.33
N GLN A 514 -4.49 29.08 23.46
CA GLN A 514 -3.30 28.79 24.25
C GLN A 514 -2.43 27.71 23.62
N GLU A 515 -3.00 26.61 23.11
CA GLU A 515 -2.23 25.56 22.43
C GLU A 515 -1.49 26.11 21.20
N ILE A 516 -2.17 26.94 20.39
CA ILE A 516 -1.61 27.60 19.19
C ILE A 516 -0.49 28.60 19.54
N THR A 517 -0.29 28.99 20.81
CA THR A 517 0.84 29.84 21.20
C THR A 517 2.13 29.06 21.49
N VAL A 518 2.05 27.76 21.84
CA VAL A 518 3.22 26.97 22.26
C VAL A 518 4.09 26.53 21.07
N ASP A 519 3.46 26.11 19.97
CA ASP A 519 4.17 25.59 18.77
C ASP A 519 4.77 26.68 17.85
N LYS A 520 4.68 27.97 18.22
CA LYS A 520 5.10 29.09 17.35
C LYS A 520 6.58 29.48 17.42
N GLU A 521 7.38 28.89 18.31
CA GLU A 521 8.83 29.14 18.37
C GLU A 521 9.65 28.30 17.37
N THR A 522 9.26 28.26 16.08
CA THR A 522 10.23 28.04 14.99
C THR A 522 9.71 28.45 13.60
N PHE A 523 10.63 28.99 12.78
CA PHE A 523 10.50 29.37 11.36
C PHE A 523 9.62 30.59 10.99
N PRO A 524 10.23 31.71 10.52
CA PRO A 524 9.51 32.77 9.83
C PRO A 524 9.20 32.39 8.37
N LEU A 525 8.01 32.80 7.89
CA LEU A 525 7.60 32.68 6.49
C LEU A 525 7.89 33.99 5.74
N ASP A 526 8.86 33.97 4.82
CA ASP A 526 8.93 34.92 3.69
C ASP A 526 9.96 34.45 2.65
N PHE A 527 9.50 34.02 1.46
CA PHE A 527 10.12 34.26 0.13
C PHE A 527 9.37 33.51 -1.00
N PHE A 528 9.62 33.93 -2.25
CA PHE A 528 9.23 33.30 -3.54
C PHE A 528 7.75 33.34 -3.99
N PHE A 529 7.36 34.48 -4.56
CA PHE A 529 6.55 34.52 -5.79
C PHE A 529 7.38 35.14 -6.94
N HIS A 530 8.04 34.32 -7.78
CA HIS A 530 8.47 34.72 -9.13
C HIS A 530 8.86 33.54 -10.03
N PHE A 531 8.83 33.79 -11.35
CA PHE A 531 9.15 32.87 -12.46
C PHE A 531 8.23 31.64 -12.64
N LEU A 532 7.29 31.75 -13.59
CA LEU A 532 7.52 31.21 -14.94
C LEU A 532 6.53 31.86 -15.95
N ARG A 533 7.05 32.66 -16.89
CA ARG A 533 6.35 33.14 -18.09
C ARG A 533 7.14 32.69 -19.32
N PRO A 534 6.52 32.02 -20.31
CA PRO A 534 7.16 31.81 -21.60
C PRO A 534 7.36 33.12 -22.36
N GLN A 535 8.47 33.26 -23.07
CA GLN A 535 8.72 34.33 -24.06
C GLN A 535 8.27 33.85 -25.45
N PRO A 536 7.57 34.67 -26.25
CA PRO A 536 7.23 34.33 -27.63
C PRO A 536 8.41 34.60 -28.60
N PRO A 537 8.48 33.90 -29.75
CA PRO A 537 9.49 34.14 -30.78
C PRO A 537 9.20 35.43 -31.57
N SER A 538 10.25 36.07 -32.09
CA SER A 538 10.17 37.37 -32.76
C SER A 538 10.49 37.30 -34.26
N SER A 539 9.55 37.70 -35.13
CA SER A 539 9.80 38.70 -36.19
C SER A 539 8.55 38.99 -37.06
N SER A 540 8.24 40.27 -37.20
CA SER A 540 7.53 40.95 -38.30
C SER A 540 6.63 40.15 -39.28
N SER A 541 5.33 40.44 -39.23
CA SER A 541 4.60 40.92 -40.43
C SER A 541 3.62 42.04 -40.02
N ARG A 542 3.01 42.74 -40.99
CA ARG A 542 2.30 44.01 -40.74
C ARG A 542 0.98 43.82 -39.99
N ALA A 543 0.67 44.77 -39.10
CA ALA A 543 -0.64 44.86 -38.47
C ALA A 543 -1.75 45.15 -39.50
N THR A 544 -2.82 44.36 -39.45
CA THR A 544 -4.15 44.68 -39.96
C THR A 544 -5.09 44.95 -38.79
N SER A 545 -6.23 45.59 -39.07
CA SER A 545 -7.15 46.14 -38.06
C SER A 545 -7.75 45.08 -37.13
N PRO A 546 -8.14 45.45 -35.90
CA PRO A 546 -8.82 44.55 -34.98
C PRO A 546 -10.18 44.13 -35.56
N ALA A 547 -10.29 42.88 -36.00
CA ALA A 547 -11.57 42.26 -36.29
C ALA A 547 -12.40 42.22 -35.00
N SER A 548 -13.67 42.60 -35.09
CA SER A 548 -14.56 42.67 -33.91
C SER A 548 -14.70 41.31 -33.24
N SER A 549 -14.70 41.30 -31.90
CA SER A 549 -14.88 40.13 -31.02
C SER A 549 -16.29 39.49 -31.05
N SER A 550 -16.95 39.56 -32.21
CA SER A 550 -18.35 39.21 -32.46
C SER A 550 -18.57 38.37 -33.73
N SER A 551 -17.51 38.02 -34.46
CA SER A 551 -17.59 37.01 -35.55
C SER A 551 -17.42 35.60 -35.00
N ILE A 552 -17.98 34.61 -35.70
CA ILE A 552 -17.73 33.18 -35.42
C ILE A 552 -16.26 32.81 -35.66
N ASP A 553 -15.56 33.53 -36.53
CA ASP A 553 -14.12 33.36 -36.76
C ASP A 553 -13.28 33.56 -35.49
N PHE A 554 -13.68 34.50 -34.63
CA PHE A 554 -13.00 34.76 -33.35
C PHE A 554 -13.06 33.55 -32.41
N TRP A 555 -14.19 32.83 -32.42
CA TRP A 555 -14.36 31.60 -31.64
C TRP A 555 -13.62 30.42 -32.31
N CYS A 556 -13.81 30.19 -33.61
CA CYS A 556 -13.14 29.09 -34.32
C CYS A 556 -11.61 29.23 -34.32
N ASN A 557 -11.04 30.44 -34.41
CA ASN A 557 -9.59 30.66 -34.38
C ASN A 557 -8.93 30.37 -33.02
N GLN A 558 -9.70 30.14 -31.95
CA GLN A 558 -9.19 29.69 -30.64
C GLN A 558 -9.11 28.16 -30.52
N THR A 559 -9.57 27.41 -31.54
CA THR A 559 -9.54 25.94 -31.56
C THR A 559 -8.30 25.42 -32.30
N PRO A 560 -7.78 24.21 -32.00
CA PRO A 560 -6.61 23.64 -32.68
C PRO A 560 -6.81 23.41 -34.19
N HIS A 561 -8.06 23.29 -34.65
CA HIS A 561 -8.42 23.14 -36.06
C HIS A 561 -9.53 24.13 -36.46
N PRO A 562 -9.19 25.41 -36.71
CA PRO A 562 -10.18 26.47 -36.97
C PRO A 562 -11.05 26.25 -38.21
N ASP A 563 -10.53 25.60 -39.24
CA ASP A 563 -11.17 25.63 -40.56
C ASP A 563 -12.38 24.68 -40.69
N PRO A 564 -12.35 23.43 -40.18
CA PRO A 564 -13.56 22.62 -40.02
C PRO A 564 -14.68 23.32 -39.23
N CYS A 565 -14.32 24.11 -38.21
CA CYS A 565 -15.28 24.92 -37.45
C CYS A 565 -15.92 25.99 -38.35
N LYS A 566 -15.12 26.84 -39.01
CA LYS A 566 -15.61 27.90 -39.92
C LYS A 566 -16.46 27.34 -41.05
N GLN A 567 -15.98 26.30 -41.73
CA GLN A 567 -16.60 25.73 -42.93
C GLN A 567 -18.04 25.27 -42.66
N TYR A 568 -18.29 24.68 -41.48
CA TYR A 568 -19.63 24.24 -41.10
C TYR A 568 -20.54 25.41 -40.70
N PHE A 569 -20.05 26.42 -39.97
CA PHE A 569 -20.86 27.60 -39.65
C PHE A 569 -21.23 28.43 -40.88
N VAL A 570 -20.46 28.35 -41.97
CA VAL A 570 -20.82 28.92 -43.27
C VAL A 570 -21.94 28.13 -43.97
N SER A 571 -22.10 26.82 -43.71
CA SER A 571 -23.11 25.99 -44.39
C SER A 571 -24.51 26.03 -43.78
N ARG A 572 -24.68 26.51 -42.53
CA ARG A 572 -26.02 26.72 -41.93
C ARG A 572 -26.47 28.17 -42.11
N THR A 573 -27.68 28.37 -42.62
CA THR A 573 -28.25 29.70 -42.94
C THR A 573 -28.60 30.58 -41.74
N GLN A 574 -28.51 30.06 -40.51
CA GLN A 574 -28.71 30.85 -39.29
C GLN A 574 -27.39 31.42 -38.78
N ARG A 575 -27.33 32.76 -38.61
CA ARG A 575 -26.22 33.47 -37.95
C ARG A 575 -26.21 33.21 -36.44
N PHE A 576 -25.89 31.98 -36.03
CA PHE A 576 -25.73 31.64 -34.63
C PHE A 576 -24.51 32.37 -34.05
N ARG A 577 -24.64 32.87 -32.82
CA ARG A 577 -23.61 33.63 -32.11
C ARG A 577 -23.48 33.08 -30.69
N PRO A 578 -22.39 32.38 -30.34
CA PRO A 578 -22.14 31.95 -28.97
C PRO A 578 -22.00 33.17 -28.05
N LYS A 579 -22.64 33.13 -26.88
CA LYS A 579 -22.48 34.13 -25.81
C LYS A 579 -21.27 33.83 -24.91
N ASP A 580 -20.97 32.55 -24.74
CA ASP A 580 -20.02 32.00 -23.77
C ASP A 580 -19.41 30.67 -24.25
N ASP A 581 -18.37 30.18 -23.56
CA ASP A 581 -17.68 28.93 -23.89
C ASP A 581 -18.58 27.69 -23.79
N SER A 582 -19.64 27.70 -22.98
CA SER A 582 -20.57 26.56 -22.83
C SER A 582 -21.53 26.47 -24.01
N GLU A 583 -22.07 27.60 -24.49
CA GLU A 583 -22.83 27.67 -25.73
C GLU A 583 -21.94 27.30 -26.93
N PHE A 584 -20.68 27.77 -26.98
CA PHE A 584 -19.74 27.38 -28.03
C PHE A 584 -19.39 25.88 -27.99
N THR A 585 -19.10 25.31 -26.82
CA THR A 585 -18.79 23.87 -26.65
C THR A 585 -19.97 23.00 -27.07
N ARG A 586 -21.20 23.36 -26.68
CA ARG A 586 -22.41 22.63 -27.10
C ARG A 586 -22.61 22.64 -28.62
N LEU A 587 -22.35 23.76 -29.28
CA LEU A 587 -22.40 23.84 -30.74
C LEU A 587 -21.33 22.96 -31.40
N LEU A 588 -20.09 22.95 -30.88
CA LEU A 588 -19.03 22.08 -31.38
C LEU A 588 -19.33 20.59 -31.17
N VAL A 589 -19.95 20.21 -30.04
CA VAL A 589 -20.42 18.82 -29.79
C VAL A 589 -21.54 18.44 -30.75
N GLN A 590 -22.53 19.31 -30.97
CA GLN A 590 -23.61 19.07 -31.94
C GLN A 590 -23.03 18.91 -33.35
N LEU A 591 -22.07 19.74 -33.75
CA LEU A 591 -21.36 19.67 -35.02
C LEU A 591 -20.57 18.36 -35.17
N ALA A 592 -19.79 17.96 -34.17
CA ALA A 592 -19.12 16.66 -34.15
C ALA A 592 -20.13 15.48 -34.26
N MET A 593 -21.29 15.60 -33.61
CA MET A 593 -22.34 14.58 -33.66
C MET A 593 -23.03 14.51 -35.03
N ASP A 594 -23.36 15.65 -35.65
CA ASP A 594 -23.90 15.72 -37.02
C ASP A 594 -22.95 15.04 -38.02
N GLN A 595 -21.64 15.35 -37.95
CA GLN A 595 -20.63 14.74 -38.82
C GLN A 595 -20.46 13.24 -38.54
N ALA A 596 -20.45 12.83 -37.26
CA ALA A 596 -20.36 11.41 -36.89
C ALA A 596 -21.60 10.61 -37.36
N GLN A 597 -22.80 11.19 -37.30
CA GLN A 597 -24.03 10.60 -37.83
C GLN A 597 -24.00 10.50 -39.35
N PHE A 598 -23.50 11.52 -40.05
CA PHE A 598 -23.32 11.47 -41.52
C PHE A 598 -22.33 10.36 -41.94
N MET A 599 -21.16 10.31 -41.30
CA MET A 599 -20.14 9.28 -41.53
C MET A 599 -20.67 7.86 -41.21
N HIS A 600 -21.41 7.68 -40.12
CA HIS A 600 -22.07 6.42 -39.80
C HIS A 600 -23.10 6.02 -40.87
N LYS A 601 -23.89 6.97 -41.37
CA LYS A 601 -24.82 6.74 -42.48
C LYS A 601 -24.09 6.31 -43.76
N GLN A 602 -23.01 6.98 -44.15
CA GLN A 602 -22.21 6.59 -45.32
C GLN A 602 -21.66 5.17 -45.16
N ALA A 603 -21.11 4.82 -44.00
CA ALA A 603 -20.63 3.47 -43.72
C ALA A 603 -21.75 2.43 -43.87
N HIS A 604 -22.95 2.70 -43.35
CA HIS A 604 -24.10 1.80 -43.49
C HIS A 604 -24.59 1.67 -44.94
N GLU A 605 -24.50 2.73 -45.76
CA GLU A 605 -24.78 2.68 -47.20
C GLU A 605 -23.66 1.97 -48.00
N TYR A 606 -22.43 1.96 -47.49
CA TYR A 606 -21.30 1.23 -48.07
C TYR A 606 -21.34 -0.27 -47.74
N GLY A 607 -21.79 -0.66 -46.54
CA GLY A 607 -21.77 -2.04 -46.01
C GLY A 607 -22.11 -3.17 -47.00
N PRO A 608 -23.18 -3.08 -47.82
CA PRO A 608 -23.51 -4.09 -48.82
C PRO A 608 -22.43 -4.33 -49.91
N LYS A 609 -21.48 -3.40 -50.07
CA LYS A 609 -20.35 -3.45 -51.02
C LYS A 609 -19.13 -4.19 -50.45
N CYS A 610 -19.08 -4.44 -49.14
CA CYS A 610 -17.97 -5.19 -48.54
C CYS A 610 -18.07 -6.66 -48.96
N VAL A 611 -17.14 -7.14 -49.80
CA VAL A 611 -17.16 -8.50 -50.37
C VAL A 611 -16.35 -9.48 -49.53
N THR A 612 -15.09 -9.16 -49.22
CA THR A 612 -14.15 -10.11 -48.58
C THR A 612 -14.36 -10.20 -47.06
N LYS A 613 -13.80 -11.26 -46.45
CA LYS A 613 -13.84 -11.46 -44.98
C LYS A 613 -13.23 -10.28 -44.22
N ASN A 614 -12.08 -9.79 -44.66
CA ASN A 614 -11.37 -8.67 -44.04
C ASN A 614 -12.22 -7.39 -44.11
N GLN A 615 -12.77 -7.07 -45.29
CA GLN A 615 -13.64 -5.91 -45.48
C GLN A 615 -14.86 -5.96 -44.54
N LYS A 616 -15.50 -7.13 -44.40
CA LYS A 616 -16.66 -7.35 -43.51
C LYS A 616 -16.32 -7.24 -42.03
N CYS A 617 -15.14 -7.72 -41.60
CA CYS A 617 -14.67 -7.55 -40.22
C CYS A 617 -14.50 -6.07 -39.89
N VAL A 618 -13.68 -5.36 -40.67
CA VAL A 618 -13.41 -3.92 -40.49
C VAL A 618 -14.70 -3.11 -40.53
N PHE A 619 -15.59 -3.37 -41.49
CA PHE A 619 -16.90 -2.71 -41.57
C PHE A 619 -17.74 -2.89 -40.30
N THR A 620 -17.76 -4.10 -39.75
CA THR A 620 -18.53 -4.43 -38.52
C THR A 620 -17.91 -3.76 -37.29
N ASP A 621 -16.58 -3.78 -37.17
CA ASP A 621 -15.84 -3.09 -36.11
C ASP A 621 -16.09 -1.57 -36.20
N CYS A 622 -15.96 -0.98 -37.40
CA CYS A 622 -16.15 0.43 -37.66
C CYS A 622 -17.59 0.91 -37.40
N LEU A 623 -18.63 0.18 -37.83
CA LEU A 623 -20.01 0.53 -37.47
C LEU A 623 -20.19 0.57 -35.94
N LYS A 624 -19.76 -0.47 -35.23
CA LYS A 624 -19.85 -0.54 -33.76
C LYS A 624 -19.11 0.63 -33.09
N LEU A 625 -17.92 0.98 -33.60
CA LEU A 625 -17.11 2.09 -33.11
C LEU A 625 -17.77 3.45 -33.39
N TYR A 626 -18.38 3.65 -34.56
CA TYR A 626 -19.12 4.87 -34.91
C TYR A 626 -20.40 5.01 -34.07
N ASP A 627 -21.13 3.93 -33.85
CA ASP A 627 -22.26 3.84 -32.92
C ASP A 627 -21.85 4.12 -31.45
N ASN A 628 -20.60 3.84 -31.08
CA ASN A 628 -20.03 4.18 -29.77
C ASN A 628 -19.60 5.66 -29.73
N THR A 629 -19.04 6.22 -30.81
CA THR A 629 -18.77 7.65 -30.95
C THR A 629 -20.03 8.50 -30.84
N ILE A 630 -21.10 8.16 -31.57
CA ILE A 630 -22.38 8.88 -31.52
C ILE A 630 -22.99 8.78 -30.12
N PHE A 631 -22.91 7.61 -29.46
CA PHE A 631 -23.35 7.43 -28.08
C PHE A 631 -22.62 8.38 -27.11
N HIS A 632 -21.29 8.45 -27.17
CA HIS A 632 -20.49 9.31 -26.30
C HIS A 632 -20.67 10.81 -26.58
N LEU A 633 -20.83 11.21 -27.85
CA LEU A 633 -21.13 12.60 -28.21
C LEU A 633 -22.53 13.01 -27.71
N ASN A 634 -23.52 12.11 -27.79
CA ASN A 634 -24.86 12.33 -27.26
C ASN A 634 -24.86 12.41 -25.71
N GLN A 635 -24.11 11.54 -25.01
CA GLN A 635 -23.92 11.66 -23.55
C GLN A 635 -23.30 13.01 -23.16
N THR A 636 -22.29 13.46 -23.91
CA THR A 636 -21.63 14.75 -23.72
C THR A 636 -22.62 15.90 -23.92
N LEU A 637 -23.38 15.89 -25.01
CA LEU A 637 -24.37 16.92 -25.32
C LEU A 637 -25.49 17.00 -24.29
N GLN A 638 -26.04 15.85 -23.87
CA GLN A 638 -27.06 15.77 -22.81
C GLN A 638 -26.55 16.35 -21.49
N THR A 639 -25.29 16.08 -21.16
CA THR A 639 -24.65 16.54 -19.92
C THR A 639 -24.43 18.05 -19.93
N LEU A 640 -23.96 18.62 -21.05
CA LEU A 640 -23.77 20.07 -21.20
C LEU A 640 -25.09 20.85 -21.34
N ASN A 641 -26.19 20.22 -21.76
CA ASN A 641 -27.51 20.85 -21.90
C ASN A 641 -28.32 20.96 -20.59
N ASN A 642 -27.86 20.37 -19.49
CA ASN A 642 -28.55 20.49 -18.20
C ASN A 642 -28.20 21.84 -17.54
N ASN A 643 -29.15 22.79 -17.57
CA ASN A 643 -28.95 24.19 -17.14
C ASN A 643 -28.64 24.41 -15.64
N ASN A 644 -28.53 23.36 -14.83
CA ASN A 644 -28.10 23.46 -13.44
C ASN A 644 -26.56 23.43 -13.39
N GLU A 645 -25.96 24.62 -13.50
CA GLU A 645 -24.53 25.00 -13.38
C GLU A 645 -23.45 23.94 -13.73
N SER A 646 -22.53 24.31 -14.64
CA SER A 646 -21.50 23.43 -15.22
C SER A 646 -20.43 22.98 -14.20
N SER A 647 -20.81 22.07 -13.31
CA SER A 647 -19.96 21.48 -12.28
C SER A 647 -18.76 20.76 -12.89
N PHE A 648 -17.60 20.94 -12.25
CA PHE A 648 -16.31 20.36 -12.65
C PHE A 648 -16.35 18.84 -12.92
N SER A 649 -17.16 18.08 -12.17
CA SER A 649 -17.33 16.63 -12.42
C SER A 649 -17.94 16.34 -13.80
N LEU A 650 -18.89 17.16 -14.26
CA LEU A 650 -19.57 16.99 -15.55
C LEU A 650 -18.62 17.32 -16.71
N LEU A 651 -17.75 18.32 -16.53
CA LEU A 651 -16.70 18.65 -17.50
C LEU A 651 -15.65 17.53 -17.61
N LEU A 652 -15.28 16.88 -16.50
CA LEU A 652 -14.38 15.72 -16.49
C LEU A 652 -15.00 14.47 -17.15
N ASP A 653 -16.30 14.23 -16.93
CA ASP A 653 -17.04 13.15 -17.61
C ASP A 653 -17.11 13.42 -19.13
N ALA A 654 -17.46 14.65 -19.53
CA ALA A 654 -17.42 15.10 -20.93
C ALA A 654 -16.03 14.88 -21.57
N GLN A 655 -14.93 15.29 -20.92
CA GLN A 655 -13.57 15.08 -21.42
C GLN A 655 -13.24 13.60 -21.61
N THR A 656 -13.77 12.73 -20.74
CA THR A 656 -13.59 11.27 -20.81
C THR A 656 -14.32 10.67 -22.00
N TRP A 657 -15.59 11.05 -22.22
CA TRP A 657 -16.39 10.54 -23.34
C TRP A 657 -15.92 11.09 -24.69
N LEU A 658 -15.49 12.35 -24.76
CA LEU A 658 -14.84 12.93 -25.94
C LEU A 658 -13.52 12.21 -26.27
N SER A 659 -12.73 11.88 -25.24
CA SER A 659 -11.48 11.10 -25.43
C SER A 659 -11.78 9.70 -25.99
N ALA A 660 -12.87 9.06 -25.54
CA ALA A 660 -13.32 7.78 -26.05
C ALA A 660 -13.90 7.86 -27.48
N ALA A 661 -14.69 8.90 -27.77
CA ALA A 661 -15.22 9.19 -29.11
C ALA A 661 -14.08 9.33 -30.14
N LEU A 662 -13.05 10.13 -29.83
CA LEU A 662 -11.87 10.26 -30.70
C LEU A 662 -11.11 8.94 -30.85
N THR A 663 -10.98 8.16 -29.77
CA THR A 663 -10.32 6.84 -29.78
C THR A 663 -11.06 5.82 -30.66
N ASN A 664 -12.39 5.83 -30.66
CA ASN A 664 -13.18 4.92 -31.48
C ASN A 664 -12.96 5.15 -32.99
N ILE A 665 -12.92 6.42 -33.43
CA ILE A 665 -12.61 6.77 -34.83
C ILE A 665 -11.21 6.28 -35.20
N GLU A 666 -10.19 6.55 -34.36
CA GLU A 666 -8.83 6.12 -34.63
C GLU A 666 -8.67 4.58 -34.63
N THR A 667 -9.47 3.87 -33.83
CA THR A 667 -9.49 2.40 -33.79
C THR A 667 -10.05 1.81 -35.08
N CYS A 668 -11.12 2.39 -35.63
CA CYS A 668 -11.66 1.99 -36.94
C CYS A 668 -10.62 2.20 -38.04
N ARG A 669 -10.01 3.39 -38.11
CA ARG A 669 -8.97 3.73 -39.09
C ARG A 669 -7.76 2.80 -38.99
N SER A 670 -7.31 2.50 -37.77
CA SER A 670 -6.20 1.57 -37.52
C SER A 670 -6.55 0.14 -37.95
N GLY A 671 -7.74 -0.36 -37.62
CA GLY A 671 -8.20 -1.70 -38.02
C GLY A 671 -8.39 -1.85 -39.53
N ALA A 672 -8.76 -0.77 -40.22
CA ALA A 672 -8.80 -0.73 -41.69
C ALA A 672 -7.40 -0.88 -42.30
N ALA A 673 -6.43 -0.08 -41.83
CA ALA A 673 -5.05 -0.14 -42.27
C ALA A 673 -4.35 -1.48 -41.93
N GLU A 674 -4.79 -2.16 -40.86
CA GLU A 674 -4.29 -3.47 -40.43
C GLU A 674 -4.69 -4.61 -41.38
N LEU A 675 -5.91 -4.60 -41.91
CA LEU A 675 -6.48 -5.71 -42.68
C LEU A 675 -6.66 -5.47 -44.19
N ILE A 676 -6.61 -4.21 -44.66
CA ILE A 676 -6.96 -3.83 -46.03
C ILE A 676 -5.79 -3.06 -46.68
N SER A 677 -4.83 -3.81 -47.22
CA SER A 677 -3.78 -3.24 -48.08
C SER A 677 -4.42 -2.63 -49.33
N GLY A 678 -4.25 -1.32 -49.54
CA GLY A 678 -4.75 -0.61 -50.74
C GLY A 678 -6.03 0.23 -50.55
N GLY A 679 -6.64 0.23 -49.35
CA GLY A 679 -7.72 1.17 -49.01
C GLY A 679 -9.12 0.88 -49.59
N GLU A 680 -9.34 -0.29 -50.22
CA GLU A 680 -10.55 -0.61 -51.01
C GLU A 680 -11.90 -0.73 -50.24
N VAL A 681 -12.04 -0.18 -49.03
CA VAL A 681 -13.29 -0.23 -48.22
C VAL A 681 -13.78 1.15 -47.79
N PHE A 682 -12.87 2.10 -47.62
CA PHE A 682 -13.20 3.46 -47.25
C PHE A 682 -12.66 4.36 -48.36
N SER A 683 -13.54 5.13 -48.98
CA SER A 683 -13.16 6.05 -50.04
C SER A 683 -12.28 7.17 -49.48
N ALA A 684 -11.59 7.91 -50.34
CA ALA A 684 -10.87 9.11 -49.91
C ALA A 684 -11.78 10.12 -49.17
N ALA A 685 -13.08 10.13 -49.49
CA ALA A 685 -14.09 10.94 -48.79
C ALA A 685 -14.46 10.38 -47.40
N ASP A 686 -14.27 9.09 -47.14
CA ASP A 686 -14.47 8.49 -45.80
C ASP A 686 -13.26 8.77 -44.90
N ASP A 687 -12.02 8.74 -45.44
CA ASP A 687 -10.83 9.21 -44.72
C ASP A 687 -10.90 10.72 -44.44
N GLU A 688 -11.34 11.53 -45.41
CA GLU A 688 -11.56 12.99 -45.23
C GLU A 688 -12.68 13.28 -44.21
N ALA A 689 -13.79 12.54 -44.24
CA ALA A 689 -14.85 12.66 -43.25
C ALA A 689 -14.41 12.22 -41.84
N SER A 690 -13.64 11.12 -41.76
CA SER A 690 -13.07 10.60 -40.51
C SER A 690 -12.08 11.60 -39.88
N ASP A 691 -11.22 12.22 -40.69
CA ASP A 691 -10.32 13.28 -40.25
C ASP A 691 -11.07 14.58 -39.88
N GLY A 692 -12.14 14.92 -40.61
CA GLY A 692 -13.06 16.00 -40.23
C GLY A 692 -13.68 15.80 -38.84
N VAL A 693 -14.22 14.61 -38.59
CA VAL A 693 -14.76 14.20 -37.28
C VAL A 693 -13.67 14.22 -36.20
N ARG A 694 -12.48 13.66 -36.46
CA ARG A 694 -11.32 13.70 -35.54
C ARG A 694 -11.00 15.14 -35.14
N LYS A 695 -10.81 16.03 -36.13
CA LYS A 695 -10.48 17.45 -35.91
C LYS A 695 -11.57 18.16 -35.13
N MET A 696 -12.84 17.85 -35.38
CA MET A 696 -13.94 18.42 -34.62
C MET A 696 -13.96 17.96 -33.16
N ILE A 697 -13.75 16.68 -32.89
CA ILE A 697 -13.69 16.17 -31.50
C ILE A 697 -12.47 16.76 -30.77
N SER A 698 -11.33 16.94 -31.45
CA SER A 698 -10.16 17.65 -30.90
C SER A 698 -10.47 19.12 -30.56
N ASN A 699 -11.23 19.82 -31.42
CA ASN A 699 -11.71 21.17 -31.10
C ASN A 699 -12.57 21.21 -29.83
N VAL A 700 -13.50 20.27 -29.65
CA VAL A 700 -14.30 20.17 -28.41
C VAL A 700 -13.39 19.86 -27.20
N LEU A 701 -12.48 18.89 -27.33
CA LEU A 701 -11.56 18.50 -26.27
C LEU A 701 -10.71 19.69 -25.79
N ALA A 702 -10.27 20.55 -26.71
CA ALA A 702 -9.50 21.75 -26.40
C ALA A 702 -10.32 22.79 -25.62
N VAL A 703 -11.54 23.12 -26.07
CA VAL A 703 -12.39 24.11 -25.40
C VAL A 703 -12.86 23.60 -24.04
N ASN A 704 -13.33 22.35 -23.95
CA ASN A 704 -13.76 21.75 -22.68
C ASN A 704 -12.59 21.61 -21.69
N HIS A 705 -11.36 21.33 -22.15
CA HIS A 705 -10.17 21.38 -21.31
C HIS A 705 -9.86 22.80 -20.82
N GLY A 706 -10.02 23.82 -21.68
CA GLY A 706 -9.91 25.23 -21.30
C GLY A 706 -10.91 25.63 -20.22
N MET A 707 -12.15 25.12 -20.28
CA MET A 707 -13.15 25.31 -19.22
C MET A 707 -12.73 24.61 -17.92
N ILE A 708 -12.31 23.34 -17.97
CA ILE A 708 -11.81 22.59 -16.80
C ILE A 708 -10.71 23.37 -16.06
N LEU A 709 -9.72 23.89 -16.79
CA LEU A 709 -8.60 24.64 -16.20
C LEU A 709 -9.04 25.97 -15.54
N ARG A 710 -10.07 26.64 -16.07
CA ARG A 710 -10.64 27.86 -15.48
C ARG A 710 -11.37 27.54 -14.18
N THR A 711 -12.32 26.60 -14.23
CA THR A 711 -13.13 26.19 -13.06
C THR A 711 -12.26 25.55 -11.96
N GLN A 712 -11.15 24.91 -12.31
CA GLN A 712 -10.19 24.38 -11.34
C GLN A 712 -9.50 25.47 -10.50
N GLY A 713 -9.38 26.70 -11.01
CA GLY A 713 -8.86 27.85 -10.27
C GLY A 713 -9.85 28.43 -9.24
N GLU A 714 -11.14 28.08 -9.35
CA GLU A 714 -12.20 28.56 -8.44
C GLU A 714 -12.49 27.50 -7.35
N ILE A 715 -12.39 26.21 -7.70
CA ILE A 715 -12.78 25.08 -6.84
C ILE A 715 -11.68 24.62 -5.85
N GLU A 716 -10.48 25.24 -5.84
CA GLU A 716 -9.59 25.14 -4.67
C GLU A 716 -10.26 25.69 -3.38
N SER A 717 -11.33 26.50 -3.51
CA SER A 717 -12.18 26.93 -2.38
C SER A 717 -13.30 25.94 -1.98
N GLU A 718 -13.67 24.98 -2.85
CA GLU A 718 -14.93 24.24 -2.72
C GLU A 718 -14.80 22.71 -2.68
N ASN A 719 -13.68 22.14 -3.13
CA ASN A 719 -13.36 20.73 -2.86
C ASN A 719 -13.26 20.40 -1.35
N ALA A 720 -13.19 21.42 -0.48
CA ALA A 720 -13.30 21.30 0.97
C ALA A 720 -14.75 21.06 1.50
N ARG A 721 -15.78 21.03 0.63
CA ARG A 721 -17.20 20.97 1.04
C ARG A 721 -17.98 19.71 0.64
N LEU A 722 -17.35 18.72 -0.01
CA LEU A 722 -18.06 17.57 -0.59
C LEU A 722 -17.75 16.18 0.00
N GLU A 723 -16.98 16.09 1.09
CA GLU A 723 -16.85 14.85 1.88
C GLU A 723 -18.01 14.63 2.88
N GLY A 724 -19.11 15.39 2.74
CA GLY A 724 -20.26 15.44 3.67
C GLY A 724 -21.54 14.72 3.19
N ASN A 725 -21.46 13.48 2.66
CA ASN A 725 -22.64 12.66 2.39
C ASN A 725 -22.45 11.22 2.92
N GLY A 726 -23.27 10.85 3.92
CA GLY A 726 -23.03 9.78 4.89
C GLY A 726 -23.14 8.32 4.44
N ASP A 727 -22.70 7.98 3.23
CA ASP A 727 -22.47 6.57 2.86
C ASP A 727 -21.30 6.30 1.89
N GLY A 728 -20.67 7.33 1.32
CA GLY A 728 -19.60 7.15 0.32
C GLY A 728 -20.08 6.56 -1.02
N PHE A 729 -21.39 6.51 -1.26
CA PHE A 729 -22.00 6.10 -2.52
C PHE A 729 -22.65 7.29 -3.22
N PRO A 730 -22.25 7.62 -4.47
CA PRO A 730 -22.86 8.72 -5.20
C PRO A 730 -24.39 8.61 -5.32
N MET A 731 -25.08 9.75 -5.37
CA MET A 731 -26.56 9.83 -5.40
C MET A 731 -27.21 8.96 -6.49
N TRP A 732 -26.55 8.79 -7.64
CA TRP A 732 -26.97 7.97 -8.78
C TRP A 732 -26.74 6.45 -8.62
N PHE A 733 -26.34 6.00 -7.42
CA PHE A 733 -26.16 4.59 -7.06
C PHE A 733 -27.40 4.03 -6.32
N PRO A 734 -28.12 3.00 -6.82
CA PRO A 734 -29.39 2.57 -6.24
C PRO A 734 -29.33 2.04 -4.80
N ARG A 735 -30.29 2.42 -3.94
CA ARG A 735 -30.34 2.12 -2.49
C ARG A 735 -30.37 0.62 -2.11
N HIS A 736 -30.65 -0.31 -3.03
CA HIS A 736 -30.55 -1.76 -2.77
C HIS A 736 -29.16 -2.31 -3.10
N GLU A 737 -28.41 -1.70 -4.03
CA GLU A 737 -27.01 -2.05 -4.30
C GLU A 737 -26.11 -1.64 -3.13
N ARG A 738 -26.37 -0.46 -2.55
CA ARG A 738 -25.71 0.02 -1.32
C ARG A 738 -25.86 -0.99 -0.16
N ARG A 739 -26.99 -1.72 -0.09
CA ARG A 739 -27.21 -2.82 0.89
C ARG A 739 -26.53 -4.12 0.51
N LEU A 740 -26.51 -4.50 -0.77
CA LEU A 740 -25.78 -5.68 -1.28
C LEU A 740 -24.26 -5.60 -1.06
N LEU A 741 -23.71 -4.39 -0.97
CA LEU A 741 -22.28 -4.15 -0.73
C LEU A 741 -21.92 -3.98 0.75
N ARG A 742 -22.90 -3.78 1.65
CA ARG A 742 -22.72 -3.73 3.11
C ARG A 742 -22.81 -5.12 3.78
N SER A 743 -23.25 -6.17 3.09
CA SER A 743 -23.32 -7.52 3.68
C SER A 743 -21.91 -8.13 3.84
N ASN A 744 -21.37 -8.14 5.05
CA ASN A 744 -20.02 -8.65 5.37
C ASN A 744 -19.95 -10.21 5.41
N SER A 745 -20.62 -10.86 4.47
CA SER A 745 -20.44 -12.28 4.16
C SER A 745 -19.47 -12.43 2.99
N GLY A 746 -18.51 -13.34 3.06
CA GLY A 746 -17.57 -13.65 1.96
C GLY A 746 -18.20 -14.27 0.70
N ILE A 747 -19.53 -14.19 0.57
CA ILE A 747 -20.36 -14.81 -0.46
C ILE A 747 -21.11 -13.68 -1.18
N VAL A 748 -20.59 -13.22 -2.31
CA VAL A 748 -21.35 -12.31 -3.19
C VAL A 748 -22.57 -13.07 -3.71
N LYS A 749 -23.78 -12.64 -3.32
CA LYS A 749 -25.03 -13.33 -3.71
C LYS A 749 -25.23 -13.20 -5.22
N ALA A 750 -25.02 -14.30 -5.94
CA ALA A 750 -25.21 -14.37 -7.37
C ALA A 750 -26.70 -14.20 -7.75
N ASN A 751 -26.97 -13.43 -8.81
CA ASN A 751 -28.27 -13.42 -9.48
C ASN A 751 -28.41 -14.64 -10.41
N ILE A 752 -27.32 -14.99 -11.09
CA ILE A 752 -27.24 -16.12 -12.03
C ILE A 752 -25.91 -16.86 -11.77
N VAL A 753 -25.94 -18.20 -11.89
CA VAL A 753 -24.77 -19.06 -11.73
C VAL A 753 -24.49 -19.80 -13.04
N VAL A 754 -23.27 -19.69 -13.56
CA VAL A 754 -22.75 -20.45 -14.71
C VAL A 754 -21.95 -21.65 -14.20
N ALA A 755 -22.18 -22.83 -14.75
CA ALA A 755 -21.47 -24.05 -14.40
C ALA A 755 -21.39 -25.03 -15.58
N LYS A 756 -20.17 -25.37 -16.02
CA LYS A 756 -19.92 -26.26 -17.19
C LYS A 756 -20.44 -27.70 -17.00
N ASP A 757 -20.71 -28.11 -15.75
CA ASP A 757 -21.28 -29.42 -15.37
C ASP A 757 -22.83 -29.45 -15.37
N GLY A 758 -23.50 -28.35 -15.75
CA GLY A 758 -24.96 -28.24 -15.72
C GLY A 758 -25.55 -27.95 -14.33
N SER A 759 -24.76 -27.86 -13.27
CA SER A 759 -25.22 -27.55 -11.90
C SER A 759 -25.47 -26.04 -11.66
N GLY A 760 -25.88 -25.33 -12.71
CA GLY A 760 -26.10 -23.90 -12.77
C GLY A 760 -27.24 -23.55 -13.74
N HIS A 761 -27.49 -22.25 -13.90
CA HIS A 761 -28.56 -21.74 -14.77
C HIS A 761 -28.13 -21.75 -16.25
N PHE A 762 -26.82 -21.66 -16.52
CA PHE A 762 -26.22 -21.70 -17.85
C PHE A 762 -24.92 -22.51 -17.81
N THR A 763 -24.56 -23.13 -18.94
CA THR A 763 -23.29 -23.82 -19.13
C THR A 763 -22.19 -22.92 -19.70
N THR A 764 -22.56 -21.84 -20.39
CA THR A 764 -21.66 -20.82 -20.95
C THR A 764 -21.84 -19.47 -20.26
N VAL A 765 -20.81 -18.64 -20.32
CA VAL A 765 -20.78 -17.30 -19.72
C VAL A 765 -21.56 -16.30 -20.58
N GLN A 766 -21.43 -16.33 -21.91
CA GLN A 766 -22.14 -15.39 -22.79
C GLN A 766 -23.66 -15.52 -22.66
N ALA A 767 -24.20 -16.74 -22.57
CA ALA A 767 -25.66 -16.92 -22.41
C ALA A 767 -26.20 -16.29 -21.11
N ALA A 768 -25.39 -16.27 -20.04
CA ALA A 768 -25.71 -15.55 -18.81
C ALA A 768 -25.55 -14.02 -18.96
N ILE A 769 -24.60 -13.54 -19.77
CA ILE A 769 -24.44 -12.11 -20.13
C ILE A 769 -25.64 -11.62 -20.96
N ASP A 770 -26.12 -12.41 -21.92
CA ASP A 770 -27.29 -12.14 -22.76
C ASP A 770 -28.60 -12.15 -21.95
N ALA A 771 -28.74 -13.12 -21.04
CA ALA A 771 -29.84 -13.16 -20.09
C ALA A 771 -29.82 -11.95 -19.15
N ALA A 772 -28.62 -11.54 -18.69
CA ALA A 772 -28.46 -10.32 -17.92
C ALA A 772 -28.82 -9.07 -18.74
N ALA A 773 -28.39 -8.95 -20.00
CA ALA A 773 -28.62 -7.76 -20.84
C ALA A 773 -30.10 -7.38 -20.95
N LYS A 774 -30.97 -8.40 -21.03
CA LYS A 774 -32.45 -8.32 -21.09
C LYS A 774 -33.10 -7.77 -19.81
N ARG A 775 -32.35 -7.50 -18.72
CA ARG A 775 -32.90 -6.91 -17.49
C ARG A 775 -33.49 -5.52 -17.74
N ARG A 776 -34.78 -5.36 -17.43
CA ARG A 776 -35.49 -4.05 -17.43
C ARG A 776 -34.93 -3.11 -16.37
N VAL A 777 -34.54 -3.65 -15.21
CA VAL A 777 -33.97 -2.92 -14.08
C VAL A 777 -32.44 -3.02 -14.16
N LYS A 778 -31.77 -1.91 -14.53
CA LYS A 778 -30.35 -1.84 -14.92
C LYS A 778 -29.37 -1.72 -13.74
N THR A 779 -29.63 -2.51 -12.71
CA THR A 779 -28.92 -2.49 -11.43
C THR A 779 -27.77 -3.50 -11.40
N ARG A 780 -26.92 -3.46 -10.36
CA ARG A 780 -25.83 -4.42 -10.14
C ARG A 780 -26.32 -5.86 -10.30
N PHE A 781 -25.77 -6.54 -11.31
CA PHE A 781 -26.19 -7.88 -11.68
C PHE A 781 -24.99 -8.82 -11.60
N VAL A 782 -25.03 -9.79 -10.69
CA VAL A 782 -23.91 -10.68 -10.38
C VAL A 782 -24.09 -12.03 -11.09
N ILE A 783 -23.21 -12.31 -12.04
CA ILE A 783 -22.99 -13.63 -12.62
C ILE A 783 -21.85 -14.29 -11.84
N ARG A 784 -22.12 -15.40 -11.14
CA ARG A 784 -21.05 -16.25 -10.58
C ARG A 784 -20.70 -17.33 -11.59
N VAL A 785 -19.43 -17.43 -11.97
CA VAL A 785 -18.91 -18.49 -12.82
C VAL A 785 -18.19 -19.50 -11.93
N LYS A 786 -18.72 -20.74 -11.84
CA LYS A 786 -18.04 -21.80 -11.09
C LYS A 786 -16.72 -22.17 -11.76
N ARG A 787 -15.79 -22.75 -11.00
CA ARG A 787 -14.51 -23.27 -11.50
C ARG A 787 -14.67 -24.07 -12.80
N GLY A 788 -13.74 -23.89 -13.73
CA GLY A 788 -13.76 -24.50 -15.05
C GLY A 788 -12.93 -23.69 -16.07
N ILE A 789 -12.70 -24.32 -17.22
CA ILE A 789 -12.20 -23.65 -18.43
C ILE A 789 -13.39 -23.51 -19.38
N TYR A 790 -13.74 -22.27 -19.71
CA TYR A 790 -14.85 -21.90 -20.58
C TYR A 790 -14.25 -21.45 -21.91
N GLU A 791 -14.46 -22.25 -22.95
CA GLU A 791 -13.91 -22.04 -24.29
C GLU A 791 -14.93 -21.26 -25.12
N GLU A 792 -14.92 -19.94 -24.95
CA GLU A 792 -15.87 -19.01 -25.55
C GLU A 792 -15.27 -17.60 -25.65
N ASN A 793 -15.77 -16.81 -26.61
CA ASN A 793 -15.57 -15.36 -26.62
C ASN A 793 -16.79 -14.71 -25.96
N ILE A 794 -16.56 -13.77 -25.04
CA ILE A 794 -17.64 -12.99 -24.40
C ILE A 794 -17.62 -11.53 -24.82
N GLU A 795 -18.80 -10.91 -24.91
CA GLU A 795 -18.97 -9.49 -25.22
C GLU A 795 -20.07 -8.89 -24.32
N VAL A 796 -19.71 -7.83 -23.58
CA VAL A 796 -20.60 -7.08 -22.68
C VAL A 796 -20.91 -5.73 -23.32
N ASP A 797 -22.01 -5.67 -24.07
CA ASP A 797 -22.49 -4.48 -24.78
C ASP A 797 -22.65 -3.23 -23.88
N LYS A 798 -22.55 -2.03 -24.47
CA LYS A 798 -22.68 -0.72 -23.82
C LYS A 798 -23.99 -0.54 -23.03
N ASN A 799 -25.08 -1.24 -23.39
CA ASN A 799 -26.36 -1.18 -22.69
C ASN A 799 -26.47 -2.17 -21.51
N ASN A 800 -25.42 -2.95 -21.23
CA ASN A 800 -25.36 -3.97 -20.17
C ASN A 800 -24.77 -3.42 -18.84
N VAL A 801 -25.07 -2.16 -18.53
CA VAL A 801 -24.49 -1.38 -17.41
C VAL A 801 -24.58 -2.05 -16.04
N ASN A 802 -23.60 -1.85 -15.16
CA ASN A 802 -23.52 -2.45 -13.81
C ASN A 802 -23.41 -4.00 -13.76
N LEU A 803 -22.94 -4.65 -14.82
CA LEU A 803 -22.68 -6.10 -14.78
C LEU A 803 -21.48 -6.44 -13.87
N MET A 804 -21.54 -7.56 -13.15
CA MET A 804 -20.44 -8.09 -12.34
C MET A 804 -20.24 -9.58 -12.60
N ILE A 805 -19.01 -10.01 -12.88
CA ILE A 805 -18.62 -11.41 -13.09
C ILE A 805 -17.65 -11.83 -11.99
N VAL A 806 -18.00 -12.88 -11.26
CA VAL A 806 -17.21 -13.40 -10.13
C VAL A 806 -16.87 -14.87 -10.36
N GLY A 807 -15.58 -15.19 -10.43
CA GLY A 807 -15.10 -16.58 -10.48
C GLY A 807 -14.96 -17.22 -9.10
N ASP A 808 -14.83 -18.55 -9.07
CA ASP A 808 -14.44 -19.32 -7.87
C ASP A 808 -12.94 -19.14 -7.51
N GLY A 809 -12.17 -18.36 -8.27
CA GLY A 809 -10.75 -18.11 -8.04
C GLY A 809 -9.95 -17.98 -9.34
N MET A 810 -9.04 -17.01 -9.38
CA MET A 810 -8.24 -16.62 -10.56
C MET A 810 -7.55 -17.80 -11.26
N ARG A 811 -7.05 -18.79 -10.50
CA ARG A 811 -6.33 -19.96 -11.04
C ARG A 811 -7.24 -21.10 -11.52
N VAL A 812 -8.54 -21.07 -11.18
CA VAL A 812 -9.48 -22.19 -11.38
C VAL A 812 -10.71 -21.82 -12.20
N THR A 813 -10.93 -20.53 -12.47
CA THR A 813 -12.02 -20.04 -13.33
C THR A 813 -11.40 -19.26 -14.48
N ILE A 814 -11.47 -19.81 -15.69
CA ILE A 814 -10.76 -19.31 -16.87
C ILE A 814 -11.75 -19.22 -18.03
N ILE A 815 -11.85 -18.04 -18.66
CA ILE A 815 -12.51 -17.85 -19.97
C ILE A 815 -11.39 -17.74 -21.01
N THR A 816 -11.46 -18.53 -22.07
CA THR A 816 -10.36 -18.69 -23.03
C THR A 816 -10.85 -18.76 -24.48
N SER A 817 -10.11 -18.12 -25.40
CA SER A 817 -10.25 -18.33 -26.84
C SER A 817 -8.86 -18.28 -27.50
N SER A 818 -8.79 -18.44 -28.83
CA SER A 818 -7.51 -18.44 -29.58
C SER A 818 -7.55 -17.56 -30.85
N LYS A 819 -8.43 -16.55 -30.91
CA LYS A 819 -8.55 -15.65 -32.07
C LYS A 819 -7.33 -14.74 -32.19
N SER A 820 -6.87 -14.48 -33.41
CA SER A 820 -5.83 -13.48 -33.69
C SER A 820 -6.02 -12.78 -35.04
N THR A 821 -5.17 -11.79 -35.32
CA THR A 821 -5.17 -11.07 -36.61
C THR A 821 -4.89 -11.97 -37.82
N GLN A 822 -4.06 -12.99 -37.66
CA GLN A 822 -3.84 -14.03 -38.69
C GLN A 822 -5.07 -14.92 -38.97
N ASP A 823 -6.19 -14.76 -38.26
CA ASP A 823 -7.46 -15.38 -38.66
C ASP A 823 -8.23 -14.52 -39.68
N GLY A 824 -7.73 -13.34 -40.08
CA GLY A 824 -8.48 -12.35 -40.87
C GLY A 824 -9.52 -11.64 -40.01
N LEU A 825 -9.08 -11.19 -38.83
CA LEU A 825 -9.83 -10.41 -37.84
C LEU A 825 -8.99 -9.19 -37.46
N THR A 826 -9.60 -8.08 -37.04
CA THR A 826 -8.82 -6.95 -36.52
C THR A 826 -8.27 -7.27 -35.13
N THR A 827 -7.24 -6.55 -34.68
CA THR A 827 -6.80 -6.60 -33.28
C THR A 827 -7.97 -6.38 -32.30
N TYR A 828 -8.90 -5.47 -32.61
CA TYR A 828 -10.12 -5.21 -31.82
C TYR A 828 -11.06 -6.45 -31.75
N SER A 829 -11.32 -7.10 -32.89
CA SER A 829 -12.18 -8.29 -32.99
C SER A 829 -11.50 -9.60 -32.56
N SER A 830 -10.21 -9.59 -32.25
CA SER A 830 -9.46 -10.74 -31.69
C SER A 830 -9.79 -11.05 -30.22
N ALA A 831 -10.53 -10.17 -29.53
CA ALA A 831 -10.73 -10.23 -28.08
C ALA A 831 -11.41 -11.52 -27.57
N THR A 832 -10.81 -12.15 -26.56
CA THR A 832 -11.47 -13.23 -25.79
C THR A 832 -12.60 -12.69 -24.91
N ALA A 833 -12.40 -11.54 -24.28
CA ALA A 833 -13.46 -10.81 -23.59
C ALA A 833 -13.48 -9.34 -24.04
N GLY A 834 -14.59 -8.90 -24.62
CA GLY A 834 -14.86 -7.50 -24.95
C GLY A 834 -15.84 -6.87 -23.95
N ILE A 835 -15.47 -5.76 -23.33
CA ILE A 835 -16.22 -5.13 -22.23
C ILE A 835 -16.49 -3.66 -22.55
N ASP A 836 -17.69 -3.36 -23.05
CA ASP A 836 -18.14 -2.00 -23.39
C ASP A 836 -19.13 -1.43 -22.33
N GLY A 837 -19.89 -2.30 -21.66
CA GLY A 837 -20.92 -1.93 -20.67
C GLY A 837 -20.37 -1.27 -19.40
N PRO A 838 -20.66 0.04 -19.14
CA PRO A 838 -20.05 0.81 -18.06
C PRO A 838 -20.36 0.30 -16.65
N ARG A 839 -19.45 0.62 -15.71
CA ARG A 839 -19.42 0.11 -14.32
C ARG A 839 -19.29 -1.41 -14.22
N PHE A 840 -18.66 -2.05 -15.21
CA PHE A 840 -18.35 -3.47 -15.19
C PHE A 840 -17.37 -3.83 -14.06
N ILE A 841 -17.59 -4.95 -13.37
CA ILE A 841 -16.66 -5.49 -12.37
C ILE A 841 -16.35 -6.96 -12.68
N ALA A 842 -15.07 -7.29 -12.93
CA ALA A 842 -14.59 -8.67 -12.91
C ALA A 842 -13.80 -8.94 -11.62
N ARG A 843 -14.01 -10.12 -11.04
CA ARG A 843 -13.33 -10.54 -9.81
C ARG A 843 -13.00 -12.03 -9.81
N ASP A 844 -11.82 -12.38 -9.30
CA ASP A 844 -11.40 -13.77 -9.02
C ASP A 844 -11.50 -14.72 -10.25
N ILE A 845 -11.18 -14.22 -11.46
CA ILE A 845 -11.34 -14.93 -12.74
C ILE A 845 -10.18 -14.62 -13.70
N THR A 846 -9.87 -15.51 -14.64
CA THR A 846 -8.84 -15.29 -15.69
C THR A 846 -9.47 -15.18 -17.09
N PHE A 847 -9.03 -14.20 -17.87
CA PHE A 847 -9.25 -14.10 -19.31
C PHE A 847 -7.95 -14.49 -20.04
N ARG A 848 -8.04 -15.37 -21.04
CA ARG A 848 -6.86 -15.92 -21.73
C ARG A 848 -7.03 -15.98 -23.24
N ASN A 849 -6.04 -15.49 -24.00
CA ASN A 849 -5.91 -15.81 -25.41
C ASN A 849 -4.77 -16.82 -25.63
N THR A 850 -5.07 -17.96 -26.24
CA THR A 850 -4.13 -19.08 -26.47
C THR A 850 -3.55 -19.14 -27.88
N ALA A 851 -3.79 -18.15 -28.75
CA ALA A 851 -3.33 -18.14 -30.15
C ALA A 851 -1.82 -18.38 -30.32
N GLY A 852 -1.00 -17.92 -29.36
CA GLY A 852 0.46 -18.08 -29.41
C GLY A 852 1.20 -16.91 -30.10
N PRO A 853 2.50 -16.75 -29.85
CA PRO A 853 3.27 -15.61 -30.35
C PRO A 853 3.49 -15.64 -31.87
N GLN A 854 3.33 -16.80 -32.52
CA GLN A 854 3.40 -16.94 -33.97
C GLN A 854 2.17 -16.34 -34.69
N LYS A 855 1.05 -16.16 -33.99
CA LYS A 855 -0.26 -15.82 -34.56
C LYS A 855 -0.55 -14.31 -34.66
N GLY A 856 0.40 -13.45 -34.28
CA GLY A 856 0.24 -11.99 -34.29
C GLY A 856 -0.50 -11.46 -33.05
N GLN A 857 -1.16 -10.31 -33.18
CA GLN A 857 -1.97 -9.68 -32.14
C GLN A 857 -3.14 -10.59 -31.75
N ALA A 858 -3.31 -10.81 -30.44
CA ALA A 858 -4.28 -11.77 -29.92
C ALA A 858 -4.80 -11.35 -28.53
N VAL A 859 -5.84 -10.53 -28.51
CA VAL A 859 -6.34 -9.88 -27.29
C VAL A 859 -7.00 -10.89 -26.33
N ALA A 860 -6.58 -10.89 -25.07
CA ALA A 860 -7.21 -11.66 -24.00
C ALA A 860 -8.35 -10.87 -23.33
N LEU A 861 -8.14 -9.57 -23.12
CA LEU A 861 -9.16 -8.67 -22.57
C LEU A 861 -9.11 -7.32 -23.31
N ARG A 862 -10.26 -6.93 -23.87
CA ARG A 862 -10.53 -5.59 -24.39
C ARG A 862 -11.54 -4.92 -23.47
N SER A 863 -11.15 -3.84 -22.80
CA SER A 863 -12.07 -3.02 -22.02
C SER A 863 -12.19 -1.63 -22.64
N ALA A 864 -13.41 -1.27 -23.03
CA ALA A 864 -13.81 0.09 -23.36
C ALA A 864 -14.77 0.68 -22.30
N SER A 865 -15.21 -0.13 -21.31
CA SER A 865 -16.12 0.27 -20.24
C SER A 865 -15.53 1.35 -19.34
N ASP A 866 -16.22 2.49 -19.26
CA ASP A 866 -16.00 3.48 -18.21
C ASP A 866 -16.27 2.91 -16.82
N LEU A 867 -15.57 3.46 -15.83
CA LEU A 867 -15.65 3.09 -14.41
C LEU A 867 -15.51 1.56 -14.18
N SER A 868 -14.69 0.89 -14.99
CA SER A 868 -14.50 -0.56 -14.91
C SER A 868 -13.49 -0.97 -13.85
N VAL A 869 -13.74 -2.09 -13.18
CA VAL A 869 -12.81 -2.66 -12.18
C VAL A 869 -12.50 -4.13 -12.46
N PHE A 870 -11.21 -4.47 -12.41
CA PHE A 870 -10.69 -5.83 -12.48
C PHE A 870 -9.91 -6.12 -11.20
N TYR A 871 -10.41 -7.00 -10.35
CA TYR A 871 -9.84 -7.28 -9.03
C TYR A 871 -9.45 -8.74 -8.85
N ARG A 872 -8.15 -9.00 -8.67
CA ARG A 872 -7.57 -10.36 -8.63
C ARG A 872 -7.89 -11.17 -9.87
N CYS A 873 -7.77 -10.54 -11.03
CA CYS A 873 -8.00 -11.17 -12.34
C CYS A 873 -6.69 -11.59 -13.01
N GLY A 874 -6.74 -12.68 -13.77
CA GLY A 874 -5.68 -13.09 -14.69
C GLY A 874 -5.97 -12.57 -16.09
N ILE A 875 -4.94 -12.07 -16.78
CA ILE A 875 -5.05 -11.54 -18.15
C ILE A 875 -3.83 -12.06 -18.91
N GLU A 876 -4.03 -13.14 -19.66
CA GLU A 876 -2.94 -14.01 -20.14
C GLU A 876 -2.95 -14.16 -21.67
N GLY A 877 -1.85 -13.80 -22.33
CA GLY A 877 -1.71 -13.90 -23.78
C GLY A 877 -0.25 -13.83 -24.23
N TYR A 878 -0.02 -13.27 -25.42
CA TYR A 878 1.30 -13.00 -25.97
C TYR A 878 1.37 -11.55 -26.48
N GLN A 879 1.30 -11.34 -27.79
CA GLN A 879 1.27 -10.01 -28.37
C GLN A 879 -0.13 -9.37 -28.19
N ASP A 880 -0.18 -8.08 -27.85
CA ASP A 880 -1.40 -7.29 -27.69
C ASP A 880 -2.41 -7.90 -26.68
N THR A 881 -1.92 -8.35 -25.52
CA THR A 881 -2.74 -9.14 -24.56
C THR A 881 -3.88 -8.34 -23.90
N LEU A 882 -3.61 -7.15 -23.35
CA LEU A 882 -4.58 -6.30 -22.65
C LEU A 882 -4.81 -5.00 -23.43
N MET A 883 -5.97 -4.90 -24.09
CA MET A 883 -6.43 -3.68 -24.74
C MET A 883 -7.25 -2.85 -23.75
N ALA A 884 -6.57 -1.99 -22.98
CA ALA A 884 -7.18 -0.93 -22.19
C ALA A 884 -7.62 0.20 -23.15
N HIS A 885 -8.70 -0.09 -23.91
CA HIS A 885 -9.09 0.62 -25.12
C HIS A 885 -9.43 2.08 -24.89
N ALA A 886 -10.38 2.39 -24.00
CA ALA A 886 -10.90 3.74 -23.75
C ALA A 886 -11.49 3.90 -22.34
N GLN A 887 -11.83 5.15 -21.97
CA GLN A 887 -12.52 5.53 -20.72
C GLN A 887 -11.73 5.18 -19.43
N ARG A 888 -12.35 5.29 -18.23
CA ARG A 888 -11.65 5.12 -16.93
C ARG A 888 -11.68 3.67 -16.45
N GLN A 889 -10.52 3.14 -16.06
CA GLN A 889 -10.36 1.72 -15.68
C GLN A 889 -9.41 1.52 -14.50
N PHE A 890 -9.74 0.59 -13.60
CA PHE A 890 -8.91 0.23 -12.45
C PHE A 890 -8.62 -1.28 -12.38
N TYR A 891 -7.34 -1.64 -12.36
CA TYR A 891 -6.87 -3.01 -12.23
C TYR A 891 -6.11 -3.15 -10.91
N ARG A 892 -6.54 -4.04 -10.02
CA ARG A 892 -5.87 -4.26 -8.74
C ARG A 892 -5.60 -5.73 -8.41
N ASN A 893 -4.38 -5.99 -7.94
CA ASN A 893 -3.90 -7.33 -7.58
C ASN A 893 -4.04 -8.37 -8.73
N CYS A 894 -4.05 -7.91 -9.98
CA CYS A 894 -4.16 -8.74 -11.17
C CYS A 894 -2.80 -9.35 -11.58
N LYS A 895 -2.84 -10.48 -12.28
CA LYS A 895 -1.70 -11.07 -13.00
C LYS A 895 -1.86 -10.80 -14.49
N ILE A 896 -0.92 -10.09 -15.10
CA ILE A 896 -0.95 -9.75 -16.54
C ILE A 896 0.31 -10.31 -17.19
N SER A 897 0.20 -11.01 -18.31
CA SER A 897 1.36 -11.61 -18.98
C SER A 897 1.25 -11.67 -20.50
N GLY A 898 2.28 -11.18 -21.19
CA GLY A 898 2.39 -11.17 -22.65
C GLY A 898 3.82 -10.89 -23.12
N THR A 899 4.00 -10.48 -24.38
CA THR A 899 5.30 -10.29 -25.04
C THR A 899 5.47 -8.89 -25.62
N VAL A 900 4.82 -8.62 -26.75
CA VAL A 900 4.86 -7.34 -27.47
C VAL A 900 3.58 -6.56 -27.16
N ASP A 901 3.73 -5.26 -26.90
CA ASP A 901 2.66 -4.28 -26.65
C ASP A 901 1.54 -4.78 -25.72
N PHE A 902 1.89 -5.56 -24.69
CA PHE A 902 0.90 -6.42 -24.05
C PHE A 902 -0.02 -5.73 -23.02
N ILE A 903 0.17 -4.43 -22.79
CA ILE A 903 -0.75 -3.50 -22.11
C ILE A 903 -0.86 -2.24 -22.98
N PHE A 904 -1.87 -2.17 -23.84
CA PHE A 904 -1.99 -1.14 -24.87
C PHE A 904 -3.39 -0.51 -24.92
N GLY A 905 -3.54 0.57 -25.69
CA GLY A 905 -4.79 1.30 -25.84
C GLY A 905 -4.73 2.74 -25.34
N ASN A 906 -5.91 3.37 -25.23
CA ASN A 906 -6.05 4.80 -24.91
C ASN A 906 -7.05 5.08 -23.76
N ALA A 907 -7.20 4.13 -22.83
CA ALA A 907 -7.89 4.38 -21.56
C ALA A 907 -7.12 5.37 -20.65
N ALA A 908 -7.84 5.97 -19.71
CA ALA A 908 -7.26 6.42 -18.44
C ALA A 908 -7.27 5.20 -17.51
N VAL A 909 -6.09 4.63 -17.20
CA VAL A 909 -5.99 3.35 -16.51
C VAL A 909 -4.91 3.34 -15.43
N VAL A 910 -5.27 2.85 -14.24
CA VAL A 910 -4.31 2.59 -13.16
C VAL A 910 -4.25 1.10 -12.85
N LEU A 911 -3.03 0.58 -12.80
CA LEU A 911 -2.69 -0.79 -12.43
C LEU A 911 -1.98 -0.77 -11.07
N GLN A 912 -2.71 -1.14 -10.01
CA GLN A 912 -2.25 -1.03 -8.62
C GLN A 912 -1.99 -2.40 -7.98
N ASN A 913 -0.82 -2.58 -7.36
CA ASN A 913 -0.44 -3.84 -6.70
C ASN A 913 -0.47 -5.07 -7.63
N CYS A 914 -0.25 -4.88 -8.94
CA CYS A 914 -0.35 -5.91 -9.96
C CYS A 914 0.99 -6.65 -10.19
N LEU A 915 0.91 -7.87 -10.71
CA LEU A 915 2.07 -8.64 -11.16
C LEU A 915 2.08 -8.69 -12.70
N ILE A 916 3.09 -8.07 -13.30
CA ILE A 916 3.29 -7.93 -14.74
C ILE A 916 4.45 -8.84 -15.14
N LEU A 917 4.19 -9.77 -16.05
CA LEU A 917 5.12 -10.84 -16.44
C LEU A 917 5.41 -10.80 -17.94
N ALA A 918 6.63 -10.41 -18.31
CA ALA A 918 7.10 -10.54 -19.68
C ALA A 918 7.41 -12.02 -20.00
N ARG A 919 6.77 -12.56 -21.03
CA ARG A 919 6.94 -13.94 -21.52
C ARG A 919 8.05 -14.01 -22.59
N LYS A 920 8.36 -15.21 -23.11
CA LYS A 920 9.32 -15.36 -24.20
C LYS A 920 8.69 -14.87 -25.53
N PRO A 921 9.25 -13.87 -26.22
CA PRO A 921 8.83 -13.50 -27.57
C PRO A 921 9.45 -14.46 -28.60
N LEU A 922 9.18 -14.23 -29.89
CA LEU A 922 9.88 -14.95 -30.96
C LEU A 922 11.34 -14.51 -31.05
N ASP A 923 12.19 -15.38 -31.58
CA ASP A 923 13.61 -15.06 -31.79
C ASP A 923 13.71 -13.92 -32.83
N GLY A 924 14.44 -12.84 -32.48
CA GLY A 924 14.49 -11.58 -33.25
C GLY A 924 13.50 -10.48 -32.80
N GLN A 925 12.51 -10.79 -31.96
CA GLN A 925 11.62 -9.79 -31.34
C GLN A 925 12.16 -9.26 -30.00
N ALA A 926 11.59 -8.15 -29.54
CA ALA A 926 11.79 -7.59 -28.20
C ALA A 926 10.44 -7.42 -27.48
N ASN A 927 10.43 -7.57 -26.16
CA ASN A 927 9.23 -7.38 -25.36
C ASN A 927 8.96 -5.89 -25.10
N MET A 928 7.69 -5.49 -25.17
CA MET A 928 7.23 -4.13 -24.83
C MET A 928 6.07 -4.28 -23.84
N ILE A 929 6.22 -3.74 -22.62
CA ILE A 929 5.21 -3.90 -21.58
C ILE A 929 3.99 -3.01 -21.88
N THR A 930 4.19 -1.75 -22.26
CA THR A 930 3.09 -0.84 -22.64
C THR A 930 3.21 -0.24 -24.03
N ALA A 931 2.09 -0.07 -24.74
CA ALA A 931 1.99 0.74 -25.96
C ALA A 931 0.78 1.68 -25.90
N GLN A 932 0.99 2.92 -25.45
CA GLN A 932 -0.11 3.84 -25.16
C GLN A 932 -0.45 4.70 -26.38
N GLY A 933 -1.75 4.75 -26.71
CA GLY A 933 -2.29 5.30 -27.96
C GLY A 933 -3.00 6.65 -27.82
N ARG A 934 -2.65 7.48 -26.83
CA ARG A 934 -3.08 8.87 -26.77
C ARG A 934 -2.53 9.60 -27.97
N GLY A 935 -3.41 10.22 -28.75
CA GLY A 935 -3.13 10.80 -30.08
C GLY A 935 -3.42 12.29 -30.19
N ASP A 936 -3.78 12.93 -29.08
CA ASP A 936 -4.22 14.32 -28.98
C ASP A 936 -3.81 14.88 -27.61
N PRO A 937 -3.36 16.15 -27.50
CA PRO A 937 -2.79 16.70 -26.28
C PRO A 937 -3.83 17.04 -25.20
N PHE A 938 -5.12 17.04 -25.52
CA PHE A 938 -6.22 17.37 -24.62
C PHE A 938 -6.96 16.13 -24.08
N GLN A 939 -6.78 14.95 -24.69
CA GLN A 939 -7.31 13.69 -24.14
C GLN A 939 -6.85 13.44 -22.69
N ASN A 940 -7.73 12.98 -21.81
CA ASN A 940 -7.40 12.75 -20.39
C ASN A 940 -6.79 11.35 -20.10
N SER A 941 -6.55 10.54 -21.13
CA SER A 941 -6.05 9.16 -21.08
C SER A 941 -4.57 9.02 -20.65
N GLY A 942 -4.18 7.79 -20.30
CA GLY A 942 -2.81 7.44 -19.91
C GLY A 942 -2.75 6.14 -19.10
N ILE A 943 -1.62 5.44 -19.17
CA ILE A 943 -1.36 4.21 -18.39
C ILE A 943 -0.50 4.54 -17.17
N SER A 944 -0.97 4.19 -15.97
CA SER A 944 -0.21 4.34 -14.72
C SER A 944 -0.03 3.01 -14.00
N ILE A 945 1.22 2.62 -13.72
CA ILE A 945 1.59 1.37 -13.06
C ILE A 945 2.13 1.71 -11.67
N ILE A 946 1.36 1.43 -10.61
CA ILE A 946 1.65 1.89 -9.24
C ILE A 946 1.86 0.70 -8.29
N ASN A 947 2.90 0.76 -7.46
CA ASN A 947 3.18 -0.22 -6.39
C ASN A 947 3.12 -1.69 -6.87
N SER A 948 3.51 -1.91 -8.13
CA SER A 948 3.36 -3.19 -8.84
C SER A 948 4.70 -3.90 -8.98
N GLN A 949 4.73 -5.05 -9.66
CA GLN A 949 5.96 -5.81 -9.91
C GLN A 949 6.07 -6.19 -11.38
N ILE A 950 7.14 -5.75 -12.03
CA ILE A 950 7.55 -6.12 -13.40
C ILE A 950 8.65 -7.17 -13.30
N ARG A 951 8.38 -8.37 -13.82
CA ARG A 951 9.26 -9.55 -13.73
C ARG A 951 9.30 -10.34 -15.04
N ALA A 952 10.29 -11.23 -15.15
CA ALA A 952 10.27 -12.27 -16.15
C ALA A 952 9.29 -13.40 -15.76
N ASP A 953 8.51 -13.89 -16.72
CA ASP A 953 7.79 -15.15 -16.56
C ASP A 953 8.78 -16.32 -16.32
N PRO A 954 8.44 -17.34 -15.50
CA PRO A 954 9.33 -18.47 -15.23
C PRO A 954 9.88 -19.18 -16.48
N GLU A 955 9.13 -19.26 -17.58
CA GLU A 955 9.61 -19.86 -18.83
C GLU A 955 10.58 -18.94 -19.60
N PHE A 956 10.42 -17.62 -19.45
CA PHE A 956 11.27 -16.62 -20.09
C PHE A 956 12.59 -16.42 -19.32
N ARG A 957 12.54 -16.46 -17.99
CA ARG A 957 13.64 -16.08 -17.10
C ARG A 957 15.01 -16.75 -17.39
N PRO A 958 15.10 -18.03 -17.78
CA PRO A 958 16.38 -18.66 -18.15
C PRO A 958 17.02 -18.09 -19.43
N VAL A 959 16.20 -17.56 -20.35
CA VAL A 959 16.65 -17.05 -21.67
C VAL A 959 16.52 -15.53 -21.80
N ALA A 960 15.99 -14.83 -20.81
CA ALA A 960 15.65 -13.40 -20.87
C ALA A 960 16.80 -12.50 -21.37
N ARG A 961 18.05 -12.82 -21.04
CA ARG A 961 19.26 -12.09 -21.52
C ARG A 961 19.47 -12.12 -23.04
N LYS A 962 18.79 -12.99 -23.79
CA LYS A 962 18.83 -13.04 -25.26
C LYS A 962 17.91 -12.01 -25.93
N PHE A 963 17.01 -11.37 -25.18
CA PHE A 963 15.95 -10.52 -25.70
C PHE A 963 15.97 -9.17 -24.98
N GLN A 964 15.68 -8.09 -25.69
CA GLN A 964 15.41 -6.81 -25.02
C GLN A 964 13.98 -6.84 -24.43
N THR A 965 13.81 -6.23 -23.26
CA THR A 965 12.48 -5.93 -22.70
C THR A 965 12.45 -4.45 -22.32
N TYR A 966 11.38 -3.76 -22.69
CA TYR A 966 11.17 -2.34 -22.42
C TYR A 966 9.88 -2.12 -21.63
N LEU A 967 9.85 -1.06 -20.81
CA LEU A 967 8.65 -0.57 -20.14
C LEU A 967 7.58 -0.19 -21.16
N GLY A 968 7.97 0.33 -22.33
CA GLY A 968 7.04 0.54 -23.43
C GLY A 968 7.60 1.31 -24.62
N ARG A 969 6.70 1.65 -25.53
CA ARG A 969 6.93 2.49 -26.72
C ARG A 969 5.71 3.37 -27.03
N PRO A 970 5.87 4.54 -27.68
CA PRO A 970 4.73 5.41 -28.01
C PRO A 970 4.00 4.85 -29.23
N TRP A 971 2.71 4.51 -29.10
CA TRP A 971 1.90 4.06 -30.24
C TRP A 971 1.39 5.26 -31.07
N GLN A 972 1.20 6.41 -30.43
CA GLN A 972 0.72 7.65 -31.04
C GLN A 972 1.48 8.89 -30.49
N GLN A 973 1.33 10.04 -31.15
CA GLN A 973 1.85 11.32 -30.63
C GLN A 973 1.09 11.72 -29.37
N TYR A 974 1.78 12.22 -28.34
CA TYR A 974 1.21 12.49 -27.01
C TYR A 974 0.92 11.27 -26.13
N ALA A 975 1.46 10.08 -26.48
CA ALA A 975 1.41 8.86 -25.68
C ALA A 975 1.87 9.09 -24.23
N ARG A 976 1.10 8.58 -23.25
CA ARG A 976 1.30 8.91 -21.82
C ARG A 976 1.36 7.66 -20.94
N VAL A 977 2.52 7.37 -20.35
CA VAL A 977 2.76 6.22 -19.48
C VAL A 977 3.58 6.64 -18.26
N VAL A 978 3.20 6.21 -17.05
CA VAL A 978 3.98 6.46 -15.84
C VAL A 978 4.11 5.19 -15.00
N VAL A 979 5.33 4.91 -14.52
CA VAL A 979 5.64 3.75 -13.68
C VAL A 979 6.13 4.26 -12.32
N MET A 980 5.41 3.96 -11.24
CA MET A 980 5.61 4.56 -9.91
C MET A 980 5.69 3.51 -8.79
N LYS A 981 6.64 3.68 -7.86
CA LYS A 981 6.90 2.81 -6.70
C LYS A 981 6.95 1.30 -7.04
N THR A 982 7.27 0.97 -8.28
CA THR A 982 7.11 -0.38 -8.83
C THR A 982 8.44 -1.12 -8.80
N TYR A 983 8.41 -2.41 -8.46
CA TYR A 983 9.59 -3.26 -8.48
C TYR A 983 9.88 -3.71 -9.91
N ILE A 984 11.07 -3.43 -10.42
CA ILE A 984 11.51 -3.75 -11.78
C ILE A 984 12.69 -4.72 -11.69
N GLU A 985 12.49 -5.96 -12.15
CA GLU A 985 13.54 -6.97 -12.27
C GLU A 985 14.55 -6.62 -13.41
N SER A 986 15.72 -7.24 -13.40
CA SER A 986 16.83 -6.95 -14.33
C SER A 986 16.63 -7.47 -15.76
N LEU A 987 15.39 -7.73 -16.18
CA LEU A 987 15.05 -8.00 -17.58
C LEU A 987 14.88 -6.71 -18.40
N VAL A 988 14.49 -5.61 -17.74
CA VAL A 988 14.25 -4.34 -18.41
C VAL A 988 15.58 -3.72 -18.84
N SER A 989 15.66 -3.37 -20.12
CA SER A 989 16.84 -2.76 -20.74
C SER A 989 17.21 -1.45 -20.01
N PRO A 990 18.51 -1.09 -19.87
CA PRO A 990 18.91 0.17 -19.24
C PRO A 990 18.22 1.40 -19.85
N LEU A 991 18.00 1.38 -21.18
CA LEU A 991 17.26 2.39 -21.94
C LEU A 991 15.82 2.62 -21.45
N GLY A 992 15.20 1.61 -20.83
CA GLY A 992 13.83 1.61 -20.31
C GLY A 992 12.76 1.56 -21.39
N TRP A 993 12.86 2.41 -22.41
CA TRP A 993 11.83 2.66 -23.41
C TRP A 993 12.36 2.41 -24.83
N SER A 994 11.46 2.06 -25.77
CA SER A 994 11.81 1.72 -27.16
C SER A 994 11.16 2.69 -28.15
N PRO A 995 11.86 3.15 -29.20
CA PRO A 995 11.27 4.01 -30.22
C PRO A 995 10.16 3.29 -31.00
N TRP A 996 9.29 4.07 -31.67
CA TRP A 996 8.34 3.51 -32.61
C TRP A 996 9.02 3.22 -33.96
N GLY A 997 9.37 1.95 -34.18
CA GLY A 997 10.22 1.54 -35.30
C GLY A 997 11.60 2.20 -35.23
N ASN A 998 12.19 2.48 -36.39
CA ASN A 998 13.51 3.12 -36.52
C ASN A 998 13.37 4.65 -36.67
N SER A 999 12.54 5.30 -35.85
CA SER A 999 12.19 6.73 -35.99
C SER A 999 12.24 7.50 -34.66
N ASN A 1000 12.25 8.83 -34.75
CA ASN A 1000 12.06 9.73 -33.61
C ASN A 1000 10.58 10.05 -33.31
N PHE A 1001 9.64 9.28 -33.88
CA PHE A 1001 8.20 9.54 -33.73
C PHE A 1001 7.77 9.67 -32.26
N ALA A 1002 6.99 10.72 -31.99
CA ALA A 1002 6.43 11.09 -30.70
C ALA A 1002 7.42 11.42 -29.56
N GLN A 1003 8.74 11.34 -29.76
CA GLN A 1003 9.74 11.51 -28.68
C GLN A 1003 9.69 12.89 -27.99
N ASP A 1004 9.25 13.91 -28.72
CA ASP A 1004 9.13 15.29 -28.23
C ASP A 1004 7.73 15.61 -27.66
N THR A 1005 6.74 14.73 -27.85
CA THR A 1005 5.33 14.99 -27.49
C THR A 1005 4.75 14.00 -26.48
N LEU A 1006 5.33 12.81 -26.34
CA LEU A 1006 4.97 11.82 -25.32
C LEU A 1006 5.27 12.34 -23.90
N TYR A 1007 4.68 11.70 -22.89
CA TYR A 1007 5.07 11.86 -21.48
C TYR A 1007 5.29 10.48 -20.87
N PHE A 1008 6.55 10.06 -20.75
CA PHE A 1008 6.96 8.79 -20.14
C PHE A 1008 7.67 9.05 -18.81
N GLY A 1009 7.00 8.73 -17.71
CA GLY A 1009 7.46 9.05 -16.35
C GLY A 1009 7.93 7.84 -15.54
N GLU A 1010 8.99 8.00 -14.75
CA GLU A 1010 9.40 7.04 -13.72
C GLU A 1010 9.57 7.72 -12.35
N TYR A 1011 8.93 7.18 -11.30
CA TYR A 1011 8.94 7.71 -9.92
C TYR A 1011 9.22 6.61 -8.88
N GLU A 1012 10.22 6.80 -8.01
CA GLU A 1012 10.54 5.89 -6.87
C GLU A 1012 10.59 4.37 -7.18
N ASN A 1013 10.87 3.99 -8.43
CA ASN A 1013 10.90 2.57 -8.81
C ASN A 1013 12.09 1.83 -8.16
N THR A 1014 11.87 0.58 -7.76
CA THR A 1014 12.84 -0.22 -7.01
C THR A 1014 13.27 -1.47 -7.78
N GLY A 1015 14.35 -2.13 -7.33
CA GLY A 1015 14.84 -3.36 -7.96
C GLY A 1015 15.91 -3.13 -9.04
N PRO A 1016 16.55 -4.19 -9.54
CA PRO A 1016 17.76 -4.07 -10.36
C PRO A 1016 17.53 -3.52 -11.77
N GLY A 1017 16.29 -3.38 -12.24
CA GLY A 1017 15.95 -2.74 -13.52
C GLY A 1017 15.49 -1.27 -13.41
N SER A 1018 15.39 -0.70 -12.20
CA SER A 1018 14.81 0.64 -11.99
C SER A 1018 15.79 1.82 -12.08
N SER A 1019 17.08 1.55 -12.32
CA SER A 1019 18.10 2.60 -12.45
C SER A 1019 17.85 3.48 -13.68
N THR A 1020 17.40 4.72 -13.47
CA THR A 1020 17.12 5.68 -14.54
C THR A 1020 18.37 6.24 -15.24
N LYS A 1021 19.57 6.00 -14.70
CA LYS A 1021 20.85 6.57 -15.19
C LYS A 1021 21.22 6.21 -16.64
N GLY A 1022 20.63 5.17 -17.20
CA GLY A 1022 20.89 4.69 -18.58
C GLY A 1022 19.70 4.80 -19.52
N ARG A 1023 18.67 5.57 -19.14
CA ARG A 1023 17.43 5.72 -19.91
C ARG A 1023 17.63 6.55 -21.17
N VAL A 1024 16.66 6.46 -22.09
CA VAL A 1024 16.56 7.32 -23.27
C VAL A 1024 16.55 8.81 -22.91
N SER A 1025 17.16 9.65 -23.75
CA SER A 1025 17.28 11.10 -23.56
C SER A 1025 16.24 11.88 -24.40
N TRP A 1026 15.02 11.36 -24.51
CA TRP A 1026 13.93 12.02 -25.26
C TRP A 1026 13.35 13.19 -24.46
N PRO A 1027 12.94 14.32 -25.09
CA PRO A 1027 12.37 15.44 -24.36
C PRO A 1027 11.10 15.11 -23.55
N GLY A 1028 10.30 14.14 -24.01
CA GLY A 1028 9.14 13.61 -23.29
C GLY A 1028 9.43 12.54 -22.22
N PHE A 1029 10.69 12.17 -21.99
CA PHE A 1029 11.05 11.25 -20.90
C PHE A 1029 11.38 12.02 -19.61
N HIS A 1030 10.73 11.63 -18.51
CA HIS A 1030 10.81 12.33 -17.24
C HIS A 1030 11.15 11.39 -16.08
N VAL A 1031 12.28 11.66 -15.42
CA VAL A 1031 12.55 11.12 -14.08
C VAL A 1031 11.81 12.02 -13.09
N ILE A 1032 10.63 11.60 -12.68
CA ILE A 1032 9.77 12.39 -11.78
C ILE A 1032 10.44 12.43 -10.41
N THR A 1033 10.66 13.64 -9.90
CA THR A 1033 11.26 13.87 -8.56
C THR A 1033 10.32 14.59 -7.60
N SER A 1034 9.22 15.16 -8.10
CA SER A 1034 8.21 15.85 -7.30
C SER A 1034 7.04 14.92 -6.96
N PRO A 1035 6.71 14.73 -5.66
CA PRO A 1035 5.47 14.04 -5.27
C PRO A 1035 4.21 14.71 -5.83
N LYS A 1036 4.21 16.05 -6.03
CA LYS A 1036 3.07 16.78 -6.61
C LYS A 1036 2.88 16.48 -8.11
N GLU A 1037 3.94 16.12 -8.82
CA GLU A 1037 3.88 15.67 -10.21
C GLU A 1037 3.40 14.21 -10.29
N ALA A 1038 3.99 13.32 -9.49
CA ALA A 1038 3.58 11.93 -9.38
C ALA A 1038 2.10 11.77 -8.94
N GLU A 1039 1.59 12.63 -8.06
CA GLU A 1039 0.20 12.61 -7.59
C GLU A 1039 -0.81 12.85 -8.74
N GLN A 1040 -0.42 13.45 -9.87
CA GLN A 1040 -1.30 13.59 -11.04
C GLN A 1040 -1.64 12.25 -11.71
N PHE A 1041 -0.80 11.23 -11.52
CA PHE A 1041 -0.92 9.91 -12.14
C PHE A 1041 -1.49 8.84 -11.19
N THR A 1042 -1.98 9.24 -10.02
CA THR A 1042 -2.55 8.33 -9.02
C THR A 1042 -4.00 7.95 -9.32
N VAL A 1043 -4.55 7.02 -8.54
CA VAL A 1043 -5.97 6.64 -8.62
C VAL A 1043 -6.89 7.83 -8.33
N GLY A 1044 -6.50 8.71 -7.40
CA GLY A 1044 -7.25 9.91 -7.04
C GLY A 1044 -7.36 10.87 -8.22
N SER A 1045 -6.24 11.22 -8.83
CA SER A 1045 -6.17 12.26 -9.88
C SER A 1045 -6.53 11.74 -11.27
N LEU A 1046 -5.86 10.68 -11.76
CA LEU A 1046 -6.00 10.22 -13.14
C LEU A 1046 -7.38 9.60 -13.45
N LEU A 1047 -8.03 9.01 -12.45
CA LEU A 1047 -9.33 8.35 -12.61
C LEU A 1047 -10.49 9.08 -11.93
N ALA A 1048 -10.26 10.22 -11.27
CA ALA A 1048 -11.16 10.77 -10.25
C ALA A 1048 -11.57 9.73 -9.18
N GLY A 1049 -10.70 8.74 -8.89
CA GLY A 1049 -11.09 7.44 -8.32
C GLY A 1049 -11.85 7.49 -6.99
N ARG A 1050 -11.65 8.54 -6.18
CA ARG A 1050 -12.40 8.76 -4.93
C ARG A 1050 -13.92 8.87 -5.15
N THR A 1051 -14.38 9.37 -6.30
CA THR A 1051 -15.81 9.60 -6.56
C THR A 1051 -16.59 8.32 -6.91
N TRP A 1052 -15.91 7.22 -7.27
CA TRP A 1052 -16.59 6.03 -7.77
C TRP A 1052 -16.04 4.69 -7.29
N LEU A 1053 -14.74 4.55 -7.02
CA LEU A 1053 -14.17 3.28 -6.55
C LEU A 1053 -14.72 2.78 -5.20
N PRO A 1054 -15.04 3.63 -4.19
CA PRO A 1054 -15.68 3.15 -2.96
C PRO A 1054 -16.95 2.35 -3.24
N SER A 1055 -17.73 2.76 -4.24
CA SER A 1055 -18.99 2.12 -4.62
C SER A 1055 -18.84 0.70 -5.21
N THR A 1056 -17.61 0.23 -5.43
CA THR A 1056 -17.32 -1.09 -6.01
C THR A 1056 -16.99 -2.15 -4.96
N GLY A 1057 -16.74 -1.76 -3.70
CA GLY A 1057 -16.25 -2.65 -2.65
C GLY A 1057 -14.83 -3.21 -2.90
N VAL A 1058 -14.13 -2.74 -3.93
CA VAL A 1058 -12.73 -3.09 -4.19
C VAL A 1058 -11.83 -2.07 -3.48
N PRO A 1059 -10.90 -2.52 -2.61
CA PRO A 1059 -10.01 -1.59 -1.90
C PRO A 1059 -9.08 -0.89 -2.89
N PHE A 1060 -8.79 0.39 -2.67
CA PHE A 1060 -7.83 1.16 -3.47
C PHE A 1060 -7.03 2.12 -2.59
N THR A 1061 -5.77 2.38 -2.95
CA THR A 1061 -5.01 3.51 -2.41
C THR A 1061 -5.24 4.69 -3.36
N SER A 1062 -5.68 5.86 -2.86
CA SER A 1062 -6.00 6.98 -3.76
C SER A 1062 -4.75 7.70 -4.27
N GLY A 1063 -3.80 8.03 -3.41
CA GLY A 1063 -2.51 8.66 -3.76
C GLY A 1063 -1.37 7.65 -3.98
N ILE A 1064 -0.13 8.15 -3.96
CA ILE A 1064 1.13 7.41 -4.19
C ILE A 1064 1.52 6.50 -3.02
#